data_AF-A0A1A0HID8-F1
#
_entry.id   AF-A0A1A0HID8-F1
#
_cell.length_a   1.000
_cell.length_b   1.000
_cell.length_c   1.000
_cell.angle_alpha   90.00
_cell.angle_beta   90.00
_cell.angle_gamma   90.00
#
_symmetry.space_group_name_H-M   'P 1'
#
loop_
_entity.id
_entity.type
_entity.pdbx_description
1 polymer ?
#
loop_
_entity_poly.entity_id
_entity_poly.type
_entity_poly.pdbx_seq_one_letter_code
_entity_poly.pdbx_strand_id
1 'polypeptide(L)'
;MKNPKPAKNLSKTRRVIPVPGSVLPRSASRMHQPGKFLFARNSYNGRVLQPMRERADAPPISNHWLNAATCSQHLRLCYKLSPMHILDVLETNRFDIIEHALKSREDVRHGLDEFGTLLRDAPNRLAASAKSMIPLVVSFYHEQAFHVLRLLINFCADHVDNRRYLLSEEPSLVAFWTEAFGTESKTAGVAGEPMLHYVMTLVNQFVRSVDENEEREFVEALWRKGAVDWTFTYHGALDATPDEMCGPMEFLVEYARFFPEHVTKTQFERVADGFVACRKATAYACAAECFLMHAQFLLSSTSVDDARKDFPVGRLREMLLELPVHDEQLAGVARKLFASCGNIYSWPAHDNWQDMERKVRDLASGQDAVVACAAVSLGNCVSSPETQAELAQRIGHVAPLAAVAQGLVRHAFHDVVYYQAYHFLNNAMTRDVARGLLVEANARAFYRNTKVVVDNFAYYPEVGHVYLKFLRKLVTLACLEGDADPMVFEAGWQYLLQCDASGEVVLLLLQAAAQRRGAKSAMQKQLLGCALGLGASVDIRTLLQKITAICVFLQNHGADEIRGMYGADGFASEFLPQLHAFLRQLEDALDQADGAEQSAAAHGALCNNSRYLALAAQRNLQAMLPPAGSPALAVCETAARMVARAKR
;
A
#
# COMPACT_ATOMS: atom_id res chain seq x y z
N MET A 1 39.19 74.25 50.94
CA MET A 1 39.70 73.50 49.77
C MET A 1 38.51 72.83 49.08
N LYS A 2 38.36 73.11 47.78
CA LYS A 2 37.25 72.73 46.90
C LYS A 2 37.73 71.65 45.90
N ASN A 3 36.74 70.91 45.36
CA ASN A 3 36.69 70.27 44.03
C ASN A 3 37.43 68.93 43.80
N PRO A 4 37.04 68.12 42.77
CA PRO A 4 35.86 68.18 41.88
C PRO A 4 35.13 66.84 41.58
N LYS A 5 33.96 66.95 40.92
CA LYS A 5 33.27 65.89 40.15
C LYS A 5 34.06 65.48 38.88
N PRO A 6 33.83 64.26 38.36
CA PRO A 6 33.53 64.09 36.93
C PRO A 6 32.33 63.14 36.72
N ALA A 7 31.29 63.53 35.99
CA ALA A 7 31.10 63.49 34.54
C ALA A 7 30.13 62.35 34.15
N LYS A 8 28.89 62.74 33.84
CA LYS A 8 27.88 61.90 33.20
C LYS A 8 28.29 61.69 31.74
N ASN A 9 28.40 60.44 31.29
CA ASN A 9 28.39 60.11 29.87
C ASN A 9 27.16 59.25 29.54
N LEU A 10 26.35 59.79 28.64
CA LEU A 10 25.21 59.16 27.99
C LEU A 10 25.72 58.21 26.91
N SER A 11 25.57 56.90 27.10
CA SER A 11 25.64 55.94 25.98
C SER A 11 24.28 55.24 25.85
N LYS A 12 23.67 55.44 24.67
CA LYS A 12 22.40 54.87 24.22
C LYS A 12 22.33 53.36 24.46
N THR A 13 21.51 52.94 25.41
CA THR A 13 21.05 51.54 25.51
C THR A 13 20.06 51.28 24.39
N ARG A 14 20.47 50.50 23.38
CA ARG A 14 19.53 49.79 22.50
C ARG A 14 18.68 48.91 23.40
N ARG A 15 17.39 49.25 23.55
CA ARG A 15 16.39 48.32 24.08
C ARG A 15 16.27 47.17 23.09
N VAL A 16 16.93 46.05 23.39
CA VAL A 16 16.53 44.74 22.89
C VAL A 16 15.16 44.49 23.50
N ILE A 17 14.13 44.49 22.67
CA ILE A 17 12.79 44.06 23.05
C ILE A 17 12.92 42.56 23.37
N PRO A 18 12.52 42.09 24.57
CA PRO A 18 12.52 40.66 24.85
C PRO A 18 11.50 40.01 23.92
N VAL A 19 11.97 39.08 23.08
CA VAL A 19 11.11 38.13 22.37
C VAL A 19 10.40 37.33 23.47
N PRO A 20 9.06 37.39 23.59
CA PRO A 20 8.34 36.55 24.53
C PRO A 20 8.63 35.11 24.16
N GLY A 21 9.10 34.33 25.13
CA GLY A 21 9.46 32.93 24.95
C GLY A 21 8.39 32.19 24.17
N SER A 22 8.79 31.64 23.03
CA SER A 22 8.06 30.58 22.36
C SER A 22 8.02 29.40 23.32
N VAL A 23 7.00 29.38 24.18
CA VAL A 23 6.47 28.13 24.71
C VAL A 23 5.84 27.45 23.51
N LEU A 24 6.68 26.82 22.68
CA LEU A 24 6.24 25.69 21.91
C LEU A 24 5.58 24.76 22.93
N PRO A 25 4.34 24.30 22.72
CA PRO A 25 3.86 23.20 23.52
C PRO A 25 4.91 22.10 23.34
N ARG A 26 5.54 21.68 24.45
CA ARG A 26 6.15 20.36 24.51
C ARG A 26 5.00 19.40 24.23
N SER A 27 4.74 19.13 22.96
CA SER A 27 4.16 17.86 22.59
C SER A 27 5.19 16.85 23.09
N ALA A 28 4.88 16.24 24.23
CA ALA A 28 5.25 14.85 24.38
C ALA A 28 4.74 14.21 23.09
N SER A 29 5.66 13.94 22.17
CA SER A 29 5.44 12.97 21.12
C SER A 29 5.05 11.70 21.87
N ARG A 30 3.75 11.50 22.06
CA ARG A 30 3.20 10.15 22.03
C ARG A 30 3.70 9.62 20.70
N MET A 31 4.83 8.91 20.76
CA MET A 31 5.25 8.06 19.67
C MET A 31 4.05 7.18 19.42
N HIS A 32 3.35 7.48 18.33
CA HIS A 32 2.50 6.50 17.70
C HIS A 32 3.34 5.24 17.61
N GLN A 33 2.73 4.12 18.00
CA GLN A 33 3.22 2.79 17.66
C GLN A 33 3.73 2.82 16.21
N PRO A 34 4.82 2.09 15.88
CA PRO A 34 5.31 2.02 14.50
C PRO A 34 4.11 1.82 13.60
N GLY A 35 3.84 2.83 12.75
CA GLY A 35 2.65 2.83 11.92
C GLY A 35 2.68 1.53 11.14
N LYS A 36 1.64 0.70 11.27
CA LYS A 36 1.50 -0.48 10.43
C LYS A 36 1.69 0.00 9.00
N PHE A 37 2.70 -0.55 8.32
CA PHE A 37 2.85 -0.35 6.89
C PHE A 37 1.64 -1.03 6.27
N LEU A 38 0.59 -0.24 6.02
CA LEU A 38 -0.52 -0.65 5.20
C LEU A 38 0.04 -0.73 3.78
N PHE A 39 0.65 -1.86 3.43
CA PHE A 39 0.61 -2.28 2.05
C PHE A 39 -0.87 -2.36 1.73
N ALA A 40 -1.33 -1.46 0.85
CA ALA A 40 -2.71 -1.44 0.43
C ALA A 40 -3.12 -2.87 0.08
N ARG A 41 -4.19 -3.35 0.71
CA ARG A 41 -5.02 -4.45 0.18
C ARG A 41 -5.63 -3.94 -1.13
N ASN A 42 -4.80 -3.67 -2.13
CA ASN A 42 -5.25 -3.48 -3.49
C ASN A 42 -5.46 -4.90 -4.01
N SER A 43 -6.72 -5.34 -3.94
CA SER A 43 -7.27 -6.36 -4.80
C SER A 43 -7.12 -5.89 -6.26
N TYR A 44 -5.90 -6.05 -6.79
CA TYR A 44 -5.65 -6.04 -8.22
C TYR A 44 -6.25 -7.34 -8.76
N ASN A 45 -7.57 -7.34 -9.00
CA ASN A 45 -8.19 -8.32 -9.87
C ASN A 45 -7.60 -8.09 -11.26
N GLY A 46 -6.72 -9.00 -11.69
CA GLY A 46 -6.03 -8.98 -12.98
C GLY A 46 -6.99 -9.10 -14.16
N ARG A 47 -7.77 -8.06 -14.46
CA ARG A 47 -8.37 -7.89 -15.80
C ARG A 47 -7.34 -7.22 -16.69
N VAL A 48 -6.76 -8.06 -17.55
CA VAL A 48 -5.95 -7.68 -18.71
C VAL A 48 -6.60 -6.49 -19.43
N LEU A 49 -5.88 -5.36 -19.46
CA LEU A 49 -6.20 -4.25 -20.37
C LEU A 49 -5.93 -4.74 -21.80
N GLN A 50 -7.00 -5.00 -22.56
CA GLN A 50 -6.89 -5.14 -24.01
C GLN A 50 -6.38 -3.84 -24.62
N PRO A 51 -5.45 -3.90 -25.60
CA PRO A 51 -5.03 -2.70 -26.32
C PRO A 51 -6.17 -2.17 -27.18
N MET A 52 -6.52 -0.90 -26.99
CA MET A 52 -7.36 -0.14 -27.92
C MET A 52 -6.73 -0.17 -29.31
N ARG A 53 -7.39 -0.87 -30.25
CA ARG A 53 -7.15 -0.71 -31.68
C ARG A 53 -8.33 -0.02 -32.36
N GLU A 54 -7.91 0.88 -33.25
CA GLU A 54 -8.61 1.80 -34.14
C GLU A 54 -9.95 1.31 -34.71
N ARG A 55 -10.91 2.23 -34.72
CA ARG A 55 -12.15 2.17 -35.51
C ARG A 55 -11.81 2.35 -37.00
N ALA A 56 -12.35 1.47 -37.83
CA ALA A 56 -12.54 1.74 -39.26
C ALA A 56 -13.93 1.25 -39.68
N ASP A 57 -14.63 2.10 -40.42
CA ASP A 57 -16.02 2.01 -40.86
C ASP A 57 -16.28 0.92 -41.92
N ALA A 58 -17.45 0.28 -41.87
CA ALA A 58 -18.17 -0.24 -43.04
C ALA A 58 -19.67 -0.55 -42.72
N PRO A 59 -20.60 -0.47 -43.70
CA PRO A 59 -22.01 -0.12 -43.50
C PRO A 59 -22.98 -1.33 -43.43
N PRO A 60 -24.28 -1.12 -43.12
CA PRO A 60 -25.23 -2.20 -42.88
C PRO A 60 -25.89 -2.70 -44.16
N ILE A 61 -26.05 -4.02 -44.27
CA ILE A 61 -26.91 -4.64 -45.29
C ILE A 61 -28.16 -5.21 -44.61
N SER A 62 -29.30 -4.84 -45.19
CA SER A 62 -30.66 -5.07 -44.76
C SER A 62 -31.30 -6.35 -45.31
N ASN A 63 -32.24 -6.89 -44.52
CA ASN A 63 -33.58 -7.39 -44.86
C ASN A 63 -33.86 -8.77 -45.51
N HIS A 64 -34.93 -9.36 -44.94
CA HIS A 64 -35.89 -10.38 -45.42
C HIS A 64 -35.41 -11.85 -45.49
N TRP A 65 -36.11 -12.87 -45.00
CA TRP A 65 -37.55 -13.19 -45.15
C TRP A 65 -38.14 -14.00 -43.99
N LEU A 66 -39.44 -13.78 -43.77
CA LEU A 66 -40.39 -14.62 -43.02
C LEU A 66 -40.95 -15.75 -43.90
N ASN A 67 -41.40 -16.81 -43.22
CA ASN A 67 -42.42 -17.82 -43.60
C ASN A 67 -42.13 -18.83 -44.72
N ALA A 68 -42.18 -20.11 -44.37
CA ALA A 68 -43.29 -20.99 -44.78
C ALA A 68 -43.30 -22.29 -43.97
N ALA A 69 -44.37 -22.46 -43.19
CA ALA A 69 -44.83 -23.75 -42.72
C ALA A 69 -45.42 -24.54 -43.90
N THR A 70 -45.03 -25.80 -44.06
CA THR A 70 -45.90 -26.93 -44.47
C THR A 70 -45.05 -28.19 -44.68
N CYS A 71 -45.05 -29.10 -43.71
CA CYS A 71 -45.31 -30.50 -44.04
C CYS A 71 -45.93 -31.18 -42.83
N SER A 72 -47.19 -31.50 -43.02
CA SER A 72 -48.14 -31.97 -42.04
C SER A 72 -48.18 -33.49 -42.00
N GLN A 73 -48.56 -34.03 -40.84
CA GLN A 73 -49.38 -35.22 -40.70
C GLN A 73 -48.84 -36.53 -41.29
N HIS A 74 -48.17 -37.33 -40.47
CA HIS A 74 -48.47 -38.76 -40.29
C HIS A 74 -47.61 -39.36 -39.16
N LEU A 75 -47.98 -39.15 -37.88
CA LEU A 75 -47.66 -40.00 -36.70
C LEU A 75 -47.93 -39.25 -35.39
N ARG A 76 -49.18 -38.83 -35.17
CA ARG A 76 -49.68 -38.45 -33.83
C ARG A 76 -50.87 -39.32 -33.50
N LEU A 77 -50.61 -40.52 -32.98
CA LEU A 77 -51.61 -41.31 -32.26
C LEU A 77 -51.07 -42.29 -31.22
N CYS A 78 -49.78 -42.23 -30.85
CA CYS A 78 -49.24 -42.88 -29.66
C CYS A 78 -48.15 -41.97 -29.06
N TYR A 79 -48.03 -41.95 -27.73
CA TYR A 79 -47.17 -41.11 -26.87
C TYR A 79 -47.76 -39.78 -26.38
N LYS A 80 -48.69 -39.91 -25.42
CA LYS A 80 -48.83 -38.99 -24.28
C LYS A 80 -47.75 -39.30 -23.23
N LEU A 81 -46.48 -39.22 -23.59
CA LEU A 81 -45.40 -39.13 -22.60
C LEU A 81 -44.55 -37.94 -23.01
N SER A 82 -44.47 -36.95 -22.11
CA SER A 82 -43.60 -35.79 -22.28
C SER A 82 -42.17 -36.28 -22.55
N PRO A 83 -41.44 -35.78 -23.56
CA PRO A 83 -40.05 -36.15 -23.82
C PRO A 83 -39.14 -36.03 -22.58
N MET A 84 -39.48 -35.17 -21.61
CA MET A 84 -38.79 -35.11 -20.32
C MET A 84 -38.88 -36.42 -19.52
N HIS A 85 -40.05 -37.04 -19.43
CA HIS A 85 -40.21 -38.27 -18.62
C HIS A 85 -39.47 -39.48 -19.20
N ILE A 86 -39.24 -39.51 -20.53
CA ILE A 86 -38.49 -40.61 -21.16
C ILE A 86 -36.99 -40.44 -20.90
N LEU A 87 -36.48 -39.21 -20.90
CA LEU A 87 -35.08 -38.93 -20.56
C LEU A 87 -34.80 -39.20 -19.08
N ASP A 88 -35.67 -38.77 -18.17
CA ASP A 88 -35.52 -39.03 -16.73
C ASP A 88 -35.51 -40.54 -16.39
N VAL A 89 -36.36 -41.34 -17.07
CA VAL A 89 -36.40 -42.80 -16.89
C VAL A 89 -35.16 -43.48 -17.46
N LEU A 90 -34.63 -43.00 -18.60
CA LEU A 90 -33.42 -43.55 -19.19
C LEU A 90 -32.17 -43.18 -18.39
N GLU A 91 -32.09 -41.98 -17.81
CA GLU A 91 -30.98 -41.54 -16.97
C GLU A 91 -30.97 -42.23 -15.61
N THR A 92 -32.14 -42.40 -14.97
CA THR A 92 -32.26 -43.17 -13.71
C THR A 92 -31.78 -44.61 -13.90
N ASN A 93 -32.13 -45.23 -15.03
CA ASN A 93 -31.70 -46.59 -15.37
C ASN A 93 -30.17 -46.70 -15.53
N ARG A 94 -29.49 -45.63 -15.97
CA ARG A 94 -28.02 -45.65 -16.12
C ARG A 94 -27.30 -45.63 -14.77
N PHE A 95 -27.76 -44.84 -13.81
CA PHE A 95 -27.18 -44.85 -12.46
C PHE A 95 -27.35 -46.22 -11.79
N ASP A 96 -28.52 -46.85 -11.94
CA ASP A 96 -28.79 -48.17 -11.37
C ASP A 96 -27.89 -49.26 -11.98
N ILE A 97 -27.66 -49.23 -13.30
CA ILE A 97 -26.76 -50.16 -13.99
C ILE A 97 -25.32 -50.00 -13.49
N ILE A 98 -24.84 -48.76 -13.42
CA ILE A 98 -23.48 -48.46 -12.92
C ILE A 98 -23.35 -48.86 -11.46
N GLU A 99 -24.33 -48.54 -10.62
CA GLU A 99 -24.31 -48.89 -9.20
C GLU A 99 -24.29 -50.41 -9.01
N HIS A 100 -25.08 -51.15 -9.81
CA HIS A 100 -25.06 -52.61 -9.80
C HIS A 100 -23.68 -53.16 -10.20
N ALA A 101 -23.08 -52.63 -11.27
CA ALA A 101 -21.74 -53.04 -11.72
C ALA A 101 -20.65 -52.76 -10.68
N LEU A 102 -20.72 -51.62 -9.99
CA LEU A 102 -19.80 -51.29 -8.89
C LEU A 102 -20.03 -52.21 -7.68
N LYS A 103 -21.28 -52.49 -7.30
CA LYS A 103 -21.61 -53.38 -6.17
C LYS A 103 -21.23 -54.84 -6.44
N SER A 104 -21.42 -55.33 -7.67
CA SER A 104 -21.09 -56.71 -8.06
C SER A 104 -19.58 -56.93 -8.20
N ARG A 105 -18.80 -55.84 -8.30
CA ARG A 105 -17.35 -55.85 -8.56
C ARG A 105 -16.94 -56.55 -9.87
N GLU A 106 -17.87 -56.77 -10.79
CA GLU A 106 -17.59 -57.50 -12.04
C GLU A 106 -16.75 -56.67 -13.03
N ASP A 107 -17.01 -55.36 -13.13
CA ASP A 107 -16.23 -54.43 -13.96
C ASP A 107 -16.16 -53.02 -13.32
N VAL A 108 -15.46 -52.95 -12.18
CA VAL A 108 -15.32 -51.71 -11.40
C VAL A 108 -14.73 -50.59 -12.24
N ARG A 109 -13.72 -50.90 -13.06
CA ARG A 109 -13.03 -49.89 -13.88
C ARG A 109 -13.96 -49.26 -14.89
N HIS A 110 -14.69 -50.07 -15.67
CA HIS A 110 -15.65 -49.56 -16.64
C HIS A 110 -16.77 -48.77 -15.96
N GLY A 111 -17.29 -49.27 -14.83
CA GLY A 111 -18.32 -48.58 -14.05
C GLY A 111 -17.86 -47.20 -13.57
N LEU A 112 -16.65 -47.08 -13.01
CA LEU A 112 -16.07 -45.80 -12.59
C LEU A 112 -15.82 -44.88 -13.81
N ASP A 113 -15.40 -45.44 -14.94
CA ASP A 113 -15.16 -44.67 -16.17
C ASP A 113 -16.44 -44.07 -16.74
N GLU A 114 -17.49 -44.89 -16.88
CA GLU A 114 -18.80 -44.46 -17.35
C GLU A 114 -19.40 -43.44 -16.39
N PHE A 115 -19.35 -43.69 -15.08
CA PHE A 115 -19.89 -42.76 -14.08
C PHE A 115 -19.15 -41.43 -14.11
N GLY A 116 -17.81 -41.45 -14.11
CA GLY A 116 -17.01 -40.24 -14.23
C GLY A 116 -17.31 -39.47 -15.51
N THR A 117 -17.68 -40.14 -16.60
CA THR A 117 -18.09 -39.49 -17.86
C THR A 117 -19.45 -38.83 -17.74
N LEU A 118 -20.45 -39.50 -17.15
CA LEU A 118 -21.78 -38.92 -16.90
C LEU A 118 -21.71 -37.65 -16.05
N LEU A 119 -20.83 -37.63 -15.05
CA LEU A 119 -20.63 -36.46 -14.19
C LEU A 119 -20.02 -35.25 -14.90
N ARG A 120 -19.63 -35.34 -16.19
CA ARG A 120 -19.25 -34.13 -16.94
C ARG A 120 -20.45 -33.23 -17.21
N ASP A 121 -21.65 -33.78 -17.23
CA ASP A 121 -22.90 -33.05 -17.43
C ASP A 121 -23.44 -32.54 -16.09
N ALA A 122 -23.73 -31.24 -16.00
CA ALA A 122 -24.20 -30.62 -14.77
C ALA A 122 -25.47 -31.30 -14.19
N PRO A 123 -26.52 -31.64 -14.96
CA PRO A 123 -27.70 -32.32 -14.41
C PRO A 123 -27.36 -33.63 -13.70
N ASN A 124 -26.46 -34.43 -14.25
CA ASN A 124 -26.03 -35.69 -13.67
C ASN A 124 -25.25 -35.50 -12.36
N ARG A 125 -24.44 -34.44 -12.26
CA ARG A 125 -23.73 -34.09 -11.01
C ARG A 125 -24.67 -33.67 -9.89
N LEU A 126 -25.79 -33.05 -10.25
CA LEU A 126 -26.80 -32.54 -9.32
C LEU A 126 -27.77 -33.64 -8.85
N ALA A 127 -27.77 -34.79 -9.53
CA ALA A 127 -28.67 -35.88 -9.22
C ALA A 127 -28.38 -36.46 -7.82
N ALA A 128 -29.44 -36.71 -7.04
CA ALA A 128 -29.32 -37.31 -5.70
C ALA A 128 -28.68 -38.72 -5.76
N SER A 129 -28.96 -39.46 -6.84
CA SER A 129 -28.35 -40.77 -7.13
C SER A 129 -26.83 -40.69 -7.25
N ALA A 130 -26.31 -39.69 -7.96
CA ALA A 130 -24.87 -39.47 -8.09
C ALA A 130 -24.23 -39.25 -6.72
N LYS A 131 -24.83 -38.38 -5.89
CA LYS A 131 -24.36 -38.10 -4.52
C LYS A 131 -24.37 -39.34 -3.64
N SER A 132 -25.42 -40.17 -3.70
CA SER A 132 -25.53 -41.39 -2.88
C SER A 132 -24.52 -42.49 -3.26
N MET A 133 -23.98 -42.46 -4.48
CA MET A 133 -22.98 -43.43 -4.94
C MET A 133 -21.55 -43.10 -4.51
N ILE A 134 -21.26 -41.85 -4.09
CA ILE A 134 -19.89 -41.43 -3.75
C ILE A 134 -19.25 -42.28 -2.63
N PRO A 135 -19.94 -42.66 -1.53
CA PRO A 135 -19.38 -43.57 -0.54
C PRO A 135 -18.89 -44.91 -1.11
N LEU A 136 -19.64 -45.48 -2.06
CA LEU A 136 -19.24 -46.70 -2.76
C LEU A 136 -18.04 -46.44 -3.68
N VAL A 137 -18.06 -45.34 -4.43
CA VAL A 137 -16.95 -44.95 -5.32
C VAL A 137 -15.63 -44.81 -4.56
N VAL A 138 -15.61 -44.09 -3.44
CA VAL A 138 -14.36 -43.86 -2.69
C VAL A 138 -13.81 -45.14 -2.05
N SER A 139 -14.66 -46.16 -1.81
CA SER A 139 -14.20 -47.45 -1.30
C SER A 139 -13.28 -48.20 -2.27
N PHE A 140 -13.28 -47.83 -3.55
CA PHE A 140 -12.39 -48.37 -4.58
C PHE A 140 -11.09 -47.58 -4.72
N TYR A 141 -10.79 -46.61 -3.86
CA TYR A 141 -9.61 -45.75 -4.00
C TYR A 141 -8.31 -46.56 -4.07
N HIS A 142 -8.13 -47.58 -3.23
CA HIS A 142 -6.94 -48.45 -3.26
C HIS A 142 -6.81 -49.28 -4.54
N GLU A 143 -7.93 -49.71 -5.12
CA GLU A 143 -7.96 -50.58 -6.29
C GLU A 143 -7.89 -49.78 -7.60
N GLN A 144 -8.48 -48.59 -7.63
CA GLN A 144 -8.76 -47.79 -8.84
C GLN A 144 -8.56 -46.28 -8.63
N ALA A 145 -7.52 -45.89 -7.88
CA ALA A 145 -7.25 -44.50 -7.45
C ALA A 145 -7.45 -43.45 -8.54
N PHE A 146 -6.86 -43.67 -9.73
CA PHE A 146 -6.97 -42.75 -10.86
C PHE A 146 -8.43 -42.51 -11.30
N HIS A 147 -9.20 -43.59 -11.45
CA HIS A 147 -10.59 -43.51 -11.91
C HIS A 147 -11.49 -42.87 -10.84
N VAL A 148 -11.25 -43.18 -9.57
CA VAL A 148 -11.92 -42.54 -8.42
C VAL A 148 -11.64 -41.03 -8.40
N LEU A 149 -10.37 -40.61 -8.45
CA LEU A 149 -10.02 -39.18 -8.41
C LEU A 149 -10.58 -38.41 -9.60
N ARG A 150 -10.50 -38.96 -10.81
CA ARG A 150 -11.08 -38.34 -12.01
C ARG A 150 -12.60 -38.14 -11.86
N LEU A 151 -13.29 -39.14 -11.32
CA LEU A 151 -14.73 -39.07 -11.05
C LEU A 151 -15.03 -37.99 -10.01
N LEU A 152 -14.30 -37.94 -8.89
CA LEU A 152 -14.48 -36.94 -7.84
C LEU A 152 -14.21 -35.51 -8.32
N ILE A 153 -13.19 -35.32 -9.17
CA ILE A 153 -12.92 -34.02 -9.82
C ILE A 153 -14.14 -33.57 -10.62
N ASN A 154 -14.70 -34.47 -11.44
CA ASN A 154 -15.90 -34.15 -12.20
C ASN A 154 -17.08 -33.89 -11.25
N PHE A 155 -17.27 -34.71 -10.20
CA PHE A 155 -18.33 -34.53 -9.21
C PHE A 155 -18.31 -33.14 -8.54
N CYS A 156 -17.12 -32.63 -8.22
CA CYS A 156 -16.93 -31.32 -7.58
C CYS A 156 -16.91 -30.13 -8.56
N ALA A 157 -16.85 -30.37 -9.87
CA ALA A 157 -16.72 -29.32 -10.87
C ALA A 157 -17.91 -28.35 -10.83
N ASP A 158 -17.59 -27.08 -10.56
CA ASP A 158 -18.53 -25.95 -10.44
C ASP A 158 -19.76 -26.21 -9.55
N HIS A 159 -19.62 -27.05 -8.51
CA HIS A 159 -20.74 -27.36 -7.61
C HIS A 159 -20.37 -27.38 -6.13
N VAL A 160 -20.77 -26.31 -5.43
CA VAL A 160 -20.42 -26.05 -4.03
C VAL A 160 -20.97 -27.12 -3.08
N ASP A 161 -22.22 -27.56 -3.24
CA ASP A 161 -22.80 -28.55 -2.32
C ASP A 161 -22.18 -29.94 -2.47
N ASN A 162 -21.64 -30.26 -3.65
CA ASN A 162 -20.88 -31.49 -3.86
C ASN A 162 -19.52 -31.41 -3.17
N ARG A 163 -18.87 -30.23 -3.21
CA ARG A 163 -17.62 -29.96 -2.46
C ARG A 163 -17.87 -30.06 -0.95
N ARG A 164 -18.91 -29.41 -0.42
CA ARG A 164 -19.31 -29.53 1.00
C ARG A 164 -19.58 -30.98 1.40
N TYR A 165 -20.28 -31.73 0.56
CA TYR A 165 -20.54 -33.13 0.82
C TYR A 165 -19.26 -33.96 0.85
N LEU A 166 -18.35 -33.77 -0.11
CA LEU A 166 -17.09 -34.49 -0.15
C LEU A 166 -16.21 -34.20 1.09
N LEU A 167 -16.39 -33.03 1.72
CA LEU A 167 -15.72 -32.63 2.96
C LEU A 167 -16.47 -33.00 4.25
N SER A 168 -17.63 -33.63 4.15
CA SER A 168 -18.46 -33.99 5.32
C SER A 168 -17.80 -35.06 6.22
N GLU A 169 -18.45 -35.34 7.34
CA GLU A 169 -18.03 -36.36 8.33
C GLU A 169 -18.60 -37.76 8.02
N GLU A 170 -19.03 -38.00 6.78
CA GLU A 170 -19.42 -39.34 6.33
C GLU A 170 -18.22 -40.30 6.46
N PRO A 171 -18.35 -41.47 7.12
CA PRO A 171 -17.21 -42.31 7.48
C PRO A 171 -16.31 -42.73 6.30
N SER A 172 -16.91 -43.05 5.16
CA SER A 172 -16.18 -43.43 3.93
C SER A 172 -15.35 -42.28 3.36
N LEU A 173 -15.84 -41.04 3.48
CA LEU A 173 -15.14 -39.83 3.02
C LEU A 173 -14.01 -39.45 3.97
N VAL A 174 -14.22 -39.60 5.27
CA VAL A 174 -13.15 -39.42 6.28
C VAL A 174 -12.01 -40.42 6.04
N ALA A 175 -12.35 -41.69 5.79
CA ALA A 175 -11.36 -42.72 5.44
C ALA A 175 -10.61 -42.34 4.15
N PHE A 176 -11.34 -41.96 3.10
CA PHE A 176 -10.75 -41.51 1.83
C PHE A 176 -9.72 -40.39 2.01
N TRP A 177 -10.06 -39.30 2.72
CA TRP A 177 -9.13 -38.19 2.93
C TRP A 177 -7.93 -38.58 3.78
N THR A 178 -8.15 -39.42 4.81
CA THR A 178 -7.06 -39.94 5.65
C THR A 178 -6.07 -40.74 4.82
N GLU A 179 -6.56 -41.54 3.89
CA GLU A 179 -5.73 -42.36 2.99
C GLU A 179 -5.05 -41.51 1.91
N ALA A 180 -5.79 -40.61 1.25
CA ALA A 180 -5.27 -39.75 0.19
C ALA A 180 -4.08 -38.88 0.67
N PHE A 181 -4.14 -38.39 1.91
CA PHE A 181 -3.08 -37.58 2.54
C PHE A 181 -2.12 -38.39 3.43
N GLY A 182 -2.31 -39.70 3.52
CA GLY A 182 -1.52 -40.62 4.34
C GLY A 182 -0.04 -40.68 3.93
N THR A 183 0.81 -41.22 4.80
CA THR A 183 2.27 -41.27 4.61
C THR A 183 2.73 -42.14 3.45
N GLU A 184 1.99 -43.19 3.09
CA GLU A 184 2.33 -44.10 1.98
C GLU A 184 2.23 -43.38 0.62
N SER A 185 1.27 -42.45 0.49
CA SER A 185 1.11 -41.55 -0.66
C SER A 185 2.35 -40.66 -0.87
N LYS A 186 3.15 -40.39 0.17
CA LYS A 186 4.29 -39.45 0.12
C LYS A 186 5.58 -40.03 -0.46
N THR A 187 5.63 -41.33 -0.78
CA THR A 187 6.90 -42.04 -1.11
C THR A 187 6.88 -42.83 -2.41
N ALA A 188 5.77 -42.79 -3.16
CA ALA A 188 5.73 -43.42 -4.46
C ALA A 188 6.68 -42.66 -5.40
N GLY A 189 7.74 -43.33 -5.88
CA GLY A 189 8.66 -42.76 -6.87
C GLY A 189 7.96 -42.44 -8.20
N VAL A 190 8.69 -42.36 -9.31
CA VAL A 190 8.19 -41.93 -10.65
C VAL A 190 6.83 -42.52 -11.07
N ALA A 191 6.50 -43.75 -10.66
CA ALA A 191 5.20 -44.37 -10.97
C ALA A 191 3.98 -43.77 -10.22
N GLY A 192 4.18 -43.05 -9.11
CA GLY A 192 3.11 -42.45 -8.30
C GLY A 192 2.81 -40.98 -8.62
N GLU A 193 3.67 -40.30 -9.38
CA GLU A 193 3.54 -38.88 -9.73
C GLU A 193 2.17 -38.53 -10.35
N PRO A 194 1.62 -39.32 -11.31
CA PRO A 194 0.31 -39.00 -11.87
C PRO A 194 -0.79 -39.00 -10.81
N MET A 195 -0.76 -39.95 -9.87
CA MET A 195 -1.79 -40.04 -8.82
C MET A 195 -1.74 -38.82 -7.90
N LEU A 196 -0.55 -38.39 -7.49
CA LEU A 196 -0.37 -37.20 -6.65
C LEU A 196 -0.87 -35.94 -7.36
N HIS A 197 -0.62 -35.83 -8.67
CA HIS A 197 -1.16 -34.75 -9.48
C HIS A 197 -2.70 -34.73 -9.49
N TYR A 198 -3.37 -35.89 -9.57
CA TYR A 198 -4.84 -35.96 -9.49
C TYR A 198 -5.38 -35.62 -8.10
N VAL A 199 -4.69 -36.00 -7.03
CA VAL A 199 -5.05 -35.58 -5.66
C VAL A 199 -4.95 -34.05 -5.55
N MET A 200 -3.86 -33.45 -6.06
CA MET A 200 -3.70 -32.00 -6.08
C MET A 200 -4.76 -31.32 -6.95
N THR A 201 -5.10 -31.90 -8.09
CA THR A 201 -6.17 -31.39 -8.98
C THR A 201 -7.51 -31.40 -8.27
N LEU A 202 -7.81 -32.46 -7.50
CA LEU A 202 -9.01 -32.53 -6.68
C LEU A 202 -9.00 -31.47 -5.58
N VAL A 203 -7.88 -31.29 -4.87
CA VAL A 203 -7.74 -30.23 -3.85
C VAL A 203 -7.98 -28.84 -4.46
N ASN A 204 -7.44 -28.56 -5.65
CA ASN A 204 -7.65 -27.26 -6.31
C ASN A 204 -9.09 -27.03 -6.78
N GLN A 205 -9.92 -28.08 -6.92
CA GLN A 205 -11.36 -27.88 -7.17
C GLN A 205 -12.02 -27.09 -6.04
N PHE A 206 -11.48 -27.11 -4.82
CA PHE A 206 -12.09 -26.45 -3.66
C PHE A 206 -11.80 -24.95 -3.58
N VAL A 207 -10.80 -24.45 -4.31
CA VAL A 207 -10.46 -23.00 -4.34
C VAL A 207 -10.83 -22.33 -5.66
N ARG A 208 -11.17 -23.12 -6.69
CA ARG A 208 -11.55 -22.60 -8.01
C ARG A 208 -13.03 -22.25 -8.10
N SER A 209 -13.33 -21.07 -8.66
CA SER A 209 -14.68 -20.63 -9.01
C SER A 209 -15.67 -20.62 -7.84
N VAL A 210 -15.20 -20.32 -6.63
CA VAL A 210 -16.02 -20.13 -5.41
C VAL A 210 -15.97 -18.69 -4.95
N ASP A 211 -16.96 -18.28 -4.17
CA ASP A 211 -16.86 -17.00 -3.47
C ASP A 211 -15.90 -17.10 -2.27
N GLU A 212 -15.46 -15.95 -1.76
CA GLU A 212 -14.44 -15.86 -0.71
C GLU A 212 -14.85 -16.55 0.61
N ASN A 213 -16.14 -16.60 0.95
CA ASN A 213 -16.60 -17.24 2.19
C ASN A 213 -16.55 -18.77 2.06
N GLU A 214 -16.99 -19.28 0.92
CA GLU A 214 -16.95 -20.71 0.61
C GLU A 214 -15.52 -21.22 0.46
N GLU A 215 -14.67 -20.43 -0.18
CA GLU A 215 -13.24 -20.71 -0.31
C GLU A 215 -12.57 -20.85 1.06
N ARG A 216 -12.86 -19.91 1.98
CA ARG A 216 -12.37 -20.00 3.37
C ARG A 216 -12.87 -21.25 4.09
N GLU A 217 -14.17 -21.54 3.98
CA GLU A 217 -14.80 -22.75 4.55
C GLU A 217 -14.07 -24.02 4.08
N PHE A 218 -13.84 -24.12 2.77
CA PHE A 218 -13.22 -25.29 2.16
C PHE A 218 -11.74 -25.44 2.50
N VAL A 219 -10.96 -24.36 2.47
CA VAL A 219 -9.56 -24.37 2.87
C VAL A 219 -9.43 -24.80 4.34
N GLU A 220 -10.31 -24.32 5.22
CA GLU A 220 -10.33 -24.73 6.64
C GLU A 220 -10.63 -26.23 6.80
N ALA A 221 -11.66 -26.73 6.10
CA ALA A 221 -12.04 -28.13 6.16
C ALA A 221 -10.93 -29.04 5.63
N LEU A 222 -10.30 -28.68 4.51
CA LEU A 222 -9.16 -29.41 3.94
C LEU A 222 -7.94 -29.37 4.86
N TRP A 223 -7.69 -28.24 5.51
CA TRP A 223 -6.62 -28.13 6.51
C TRP A 223 -6.84 -29.10 7.67
N ARG A 224 -8.04 -29.17 8.24
CA ARG A 224 -8.37 -30.13 9.32
C ARG A 224 -8.20 -31.59 8.89
N LYS A 225 -8.36 -31.88 7.61
CA LYS A 225 -8.15 -33.23 7.04
C LYS A 225 -6.68 -33.52 6.68
N GLY A 226 -5.76 -32.59 6.89
CA GLY A 226 -4.32 -32.79 6.67
C GLY A 226 -3.81 -32.39 5.27
N ALA A 227 -4.65 -31.78 4.44
CA ALA A 227 -4.29 -31.40 3.08
C ALA A 227 -3.09 -30.44 3.04
N VAL A 228 -3.03 -29.47 3.97
CA VAL A 228 -1.97 -28.44 4.00
C VAL A 228 -0.58 -29.07 4.15
N ASP A 229 -0.38 -29.93 5.15
CA ASP A 229 0.92 -30.57 5.39
C ASP A 229 1.31 -31.54 4.26
N TRP A 230 0.31 -32.21 3.68
CA TRP A 230 0.50 -33.01 2.48
C TRP A 230 0.95 -32.15 1.29
N THR A 231 0.28 -31.01 1.02
CA THR A 231 0.61 -30.12 -0.09
C THR A 231 2.00 -29.51 0.04
N PHE A 232 2.45 -29.12 1.25
CA PHE A 232 3.84 -28.70 1.46
C PHE A 232 4.86 -29.81 1.21
N THR A 233 4.49 -31.06 1.52
CA THR A 233 5.36 -32.21 1.24
C THR A 233 5.43 -32.48 -0.27
N TYR A 234 4.27 -32.44 -0.95
CA TYR A 234 4.16 -32.59 -2.39
C TYR A 234 4.95 -31.50 -3.13
N HIS A 235 4.76 -30.22 -2.77
CA HIS A 235 5.51 -29.09 -3.31
C HIS A 235 7.02 -29.29 -3.20
N GLY A 236 7.53 -29.73 -2.04
CA GLY A 236 8.95 -29.96 -1.84
C GLY A 236 9.54 -31.16 -2.58
N ALA A 237 8.70 -32.05 -3.13
CA ALA A 237 9.11 -33.25 -3.86
C ALA A 237 9.14 -33.08 -5.39
N LEU A 238 8.57 -32.00 -5.92
CA LEU A 238 8.51 -31.72 -7.36
C LEU A 238 9.88 -31.31 -7.92
N ASP A 239 10.12 -31.59 -9.20
CA ASP A 239 11.36 -31.30 -9.95
C ASP A 239 11.59 -29.79 -10.23
N ALA A 240 10.89 -28.92 -9.49
CA ALA A 240 10.96 -27.47 -9.57
C ALA A 240 10.71 -26.90 -10.97
N THR A 241 9.93 -27.59 -11.81
CA THR A 241 9.42 -26.97 -13.03
C THR A 241 8.26 -26.01 -12.68
N PRO A 242 8.14 -24.85 -13.34
CA PRO A 242 7.08 -23.87 -13.05
C PRO A 242 5.68 -24.47 -13.14
N ASP A 243 5.42 -25.27 -14.18
CA ASP A 243 4.11 -25.87 -14.46
C ASP A 243 3.64 -26.82 -13.35
N GLU A 244 4.56 -27.64 -12.83
CA GLU A 244 4.27 -28.57 -11.73
C GLU A 244 4.05 -27.82 -10.42
N MET A 245 4.81 -26.76 -10.19
CA MET A 245 4.77 -25.98 -8.95
C MET A 245 3.53 -25.09 -8.82
N CYS A 246 2.89 -24.68 -9.93
CA CYS A 246 1.68 -23.86 -9.89
C CYS A 246 0.51 -24.55 -9.18
N GLY A 247 0.32 -25.85 -9.39
CA GLY A 247 -0.76 -26.64 -8.78
C GLY A 247 -0.81 -26.53 -7.25
N PRO A 248 0.23 -26.96 -6.51
CA PRO A 248 0.24 -26.82 -5.05
C PRO A 248 0.23 -25.37 -4.58
N MET A 249 0.87 -24.45 -5.31
CA MET A 249 0.92 -23.04 -4.92
C MET A 249 -0.45 -22.36 -4.98
N GLU A 250 -1.33 -22.74 -5.90
CA GLU A 250 -2.72 -22.26 -5.96
C GLU A 250 -3.43 -22.47 -4.62
N PHE A 251 -3.40 -23.70 -4.06
CA PHE A 251 -4.00 -23.98 -2.76
C PHE A 251 -3.24 -23.31 -1.59
N LEU A 252 -1.91 -23.34 -1.60
CA LEU A 252 -1.11 -22.79 -0.50
C LEU A 252 -1.25 -21.27 -0.37
N VAL A 253 -1.38 -20.54 -1.48
CA VAL A 253 -1.65 -19.10 -1.46
C VAL A 253 -2.93 -18.79 -0.71
N GLU A 254 -3.99 -19.56 -0.94
CA GLU A 254 -5.28 -19.38 -0.29
C GLU A 254 -5.24 -19.77 1.18
N TYR A 255 -4.54 -20.85 1.52
CA TYR A 255 -4.24 -21.20 2.90
C TYR A 255 -3.53 -20.05 3.63
N ALA A 256 -2.46 -19.50 3.05
CA ALA A 256 -1.74 -18.39 3.67
C ALA A 256 -2.57 -17.10 3.70
N ARG A 257 -3.51 -16.88 2.77
CA ARG A 257 -4.41 -15.71 2.76
C ARG A 257 -5.39 -15.76 3.92
N PHE A 258 -6.02 -16.91 4.17
CA PHE A 258 -7.05 -17.05 5.19
C PHE A 258 -6.53 -17.40 6.59
N PHE A 259 -5.39 -18.10 6.65
CA PHE A 259 -4.79 -18.61 7.89
C PHE A 259 -3.31 -18.24 8.05
N PRO A 260 -2.90 -16.97 7.80
CA PRO A 260 -1.50 -16.56 7.83
C PRO A 260 -0.83 -16.80 9.19
N GLU A 261 -1.58 -16.77 10.29
CA GLU A 261 -1.11 -17.05 11.65
C GLU A 261 -0.65 -18.51 11.82
N HIS A 262 -1.21 -19.44 11.05
CA HIS A 262 -0.90 -20.87 11.13
C HIS A 262 0.30 -21.28 10.25
N VAL A 263 0.80 -20.39 9.39
CA VAL A 263 2.03 -20.64 8.62
C VAL A 263 3.25 -20.66 9.55
N THR A 264 3.95 -21.80 9.57
CA THR A 264 5.17 -22.03 10.36
C THR A 264 6.44 -21.55 9.64
N LYS A 265 7.54 -21.39 10.38
CA LYS A 265 8.85 -21.03 9.81
C LYS A 265 9.31 -22.04 8.75
N THR A 266 9.20 -23.34 9.04
CA THR A 266 9.59 -24.40 8.11
C THR A 266 8.77 -24.37 6.82
N GLN A 267 7.46 -24.12 6.91
CA GLN A 267 6.59 -23.99 5.72
C GLN A 267 6.98 -22.77 4.88
N PHE A 268 7.27 -21.63 5.54
CA PHE A 268 7.75 -20.43 4.88
C PHE A 268 9.08 -20.68 4.14
N GLU A 269 10.04 -21.34 4.79
CA GLU A 269 11.34 -21.70 4.22
C GLU A 269 11.17 -22.63 3.01
N ARG A 270 10.29 -23.64 3.09
CA ARG A 270 10.01 -24.54 1.96
C ARG A 270 9.51 -23.80 0.72
N VAL A 271 8.58 -22.85 0.89
CA VAL A 271 8.08 -22.05 -0.24
C VAL A 271 9.20 -21.14 -0.78
N ALA A 272 10.00 -20.52 0.07
CA ALA A 272 11.15 -19.74 -0.37
C ALA A 272 12.18 -20.59 -1.15
N ASP A 273 12.42 -21.82 -0.72
CA ASP A 273 13.32 -22.75 -1.41
C ASP A 273 12.75 -23.25 -2.73
N GLY A 274 11.44 -23.52 -2.81
CA GLY A 274 10.75 -23.84 -4.06
C GLY A 274 10.85 -22.71 -5.10
N PHE A 275 10.73 -21.46 -4.66
CA PHE A 275 10.97 -20.30 -5.54
C PHE A 275 12.38 -20.33 -6.13
N VAL A 276 13.40 -20.54 -5.29
CA VAL A 276 14.81 -20.55 -5.71
C VAL A 276 15.12 -21.76 -6.59
N ALA A 277 14.49 -22.91 -6.34
CA ALA A 277 14.62 -24.09 -7.19
C ALA A 277 14.00 -23.84 -8.58
N CYS A 278 12.80 -23.28 -8.64
CA CYS A 278 12.10 -22.95 -9.89
C CYS A 278 12.92 -22.00 -10.78
N ARG A 279 13.57 -21.02 -10.17
CA ARG A 279 14.52 -20.11 -10.82
C ARG A 279 15.72 -20.81 -11.45
N LYS A 280 16.27 -21.84 -10.81
CA LYS A 280 17.43 -22.59 -11.34
C LYS A 280 17.05 -23.47 -12.53
N ALA A 281 15.80 -23.93 -12.58
CA ALA A 281 15.32 -24.85 -13.60
C ALA A 281 14.90 -24.16 -14.90
N THR A 282 14.49 -22.89 -14.88
CA THR A 282 13.84 -22.25 -16.03
C THR A 282 14.21 -20.77 -16.23
N ALA A 283 14.01 -20.28 -17.46
CA ALA A 283 14.09 -18.86 -17.76
C ALA A 283 12.85 -18.11 -17.25
N TYR A 284 13.03 -16.90 -16.73
CA TYR A 284 12.00 -16.14 -15.99
C TYR A 284 10.68 -15.92 -16.74
N ALA A 285 10.72 -15.70 -18.06
CA ALA A 285 9.52 -15.39 -18.86
C ALA A 285 8.49 -16.53 -18.86
N CYS A 286 8.92 -17.78 -18.70
CA CYS A 286 8.03 -18.94 -18.65
C CYS A 286 7.48 -19.22 -17.24
N ALA A 287 7.97 -18.53 -16.21
CA ALA A 287 7.72 -18.85 -14.80
C ALA A 287 7.13 -17.70 -13.98
N ALA A 288 6.79 -16.56 -14.62
CA ALA A 288 6.35 -15.35 -13.92
C ALA A 288 5.13 -15.58 -13.01
N GLU A 289 4.15 -16.37 -13.45
CA GLU A 289 2.97 -16.73 -12.65
C GLU A 289 3.35 -17.56 -11.42
N CYS A 290 4.19 -18.58 -11.59
CA CYS A 290 4.68 -19.42 -10.51
C CYS A 290 5.42 -18.58 -9.45
N PHE A 291 6.33 -17.68 -9.88
CA PHE A 291 7.02 -16.76 -8.97
C PHE A 291 6.06 -15.81 -8.26
N LEU A 292 5.02 -15.35 -8.95
CA LEU A 292 4.01 -14.48 -8.36
C LEU A 292 3.23 -15.19 -7.26
N MET A 293 2.84 -16.46 -7.46
CA MET A 293 2.16 -17.26 -6.44
C MET A 293 3.06 -17.49 -5.21
N HIS A 294 4.33 -17.83 -5.41
CA HIS A 294 5.29 -17.95 -4.30
C HIS A 294 5.44 -16.64 -3.53
N ALA A 295 5.62 -15.50 -4.22
CA ALA A 295 5.73 -14.21 -3.56
C ALA A 295 4.42 -13.79 -2.88
N GLN A 296 3.25 -14.17 -3.42
CA GLN A 296 1.95 -13.94 -2.80
C GLN A 296 1.79 -14.75 -1.52
N PHE A 297 2.19 -16.03 -1.51
CA PHE A 297 2.19 -16.85 -0.29
C PHE A 297 3.03 -16.20 0.82
N LEU A 298 4.25 -15.77 0.49
CA LEU A 298 5.18 -15.15 1.44
C LEU A 298 4.63 -13.82 1.98
N LEU A 299 4.00 -13.03 1.11
CA LEU A 299 3.32 -11.79 1.50
C LEU A 299 2.14 -12.07 2.45
N SER A 300 1.26 -12.99 2.09
CA SER A 300 0.11 -13.35 2.93
C SER A 300 0.59 -13.83 4.30
N SER A 301 1.62 -14.69 4.34
CA SER A 301 2.21 -15.24 5.57
C SER A 301 2.76 -14.16 6.51
N THR A 302 3.25 -13.06 5.95
CA THR A 302 3.84 -11.95 6.73
C THR A 302 2.84 -10.85 7.09
N SER A 303 1.58 -10.95 6.65
CA SER A 303 0.55 -9.92 6.86
C SER A 303 -0.07 -9.88 8.26
N VAL A 304 0.31 -10.81 9.14
CA VAL A 304 -0.14 -10.84 10.53
C VAL A 304 0.72 -9.96 11.41
N ASP A 305 0.08 -9.31 12.38
CA ASP A 305 0.79 -8.65 13.48
C ASP A 305 1.19 -9.73 14.49
N ASP A 306 2.44 -10.19 14.52
CA ASP A 306 2.84 -11.08 15.62
C ASP A 306 4.31 -10.95 16.03
N ALA A 307 4.50 -11.02 17.35
CA ALA A 307 5.75 -10.93 18.09
C ALA A 307 6.49 -12.28 18.22
N ARG A 308 5.94 -13.37 17.67
CA ARG A 308 6.48 -14.74 17.87
C ARG A 308 7.00 -15.42 16.61
N LYS A 309 6.81 -14.84 15.43
CA LYS A 309 7.29 -15.41 14.16
C LYS A 309 8.70 -14.94 13.87
N ASP A 310 9.60 -15.88 13.61
CA ASP A 310 10.99 -15.64 13.21
C ASP A 310 11.21 -16.10 11.76
N PHE A 311 10.55 -15.43 10.82
CA PHE A 311 10.73 -15.72 9.40
C PHE A 311 12.08 -15.19 8.90
N PRO A 312 12.78 -15.97 8.06
CA PRO A 312 14.14 -15.63 7.62
C PRO A 312 14.12 -14.51 6.55
N VAL A 313 14.04 -13.26 7.00
CA VAL A 313 14.03 -12.09 6.09
C VAL A 313 15.30 -12.00 5.22
N GLY A 314 16.42 -12.57 5.69
CA GLY A 314 17.64 -12.71 4.88
C GLY A 314 17.40 -13.50 3.59
N ARG A 315 16.54 -14.54 3.64
CA ARG A 315 16.19 -15.36 2.48
C ARG A 315 15.38 -14.58 1.45
N LEU A 316 14.39 -13.80 1.90
CA LEU A 316 13.62 -12.91 1.01
C LEU A 316 14.52 -11.88 0.30
N ARG A 317 15.50 -11.34 1.02
CA ARG A 317 16.50 -10.42 0.45
C ARG A 317 17.35 -11.11 -0.62
N GLU A 318 17.81 -12.34 -0.38
CA GLU A 318 18.53 -13.11 -1.41
C GLU A 318 17.68 -13.29 -2.66
N MET A 319 16.40 -13.65 -2.50
CA MET A 319 15.46 -13.77 -3.63
C MET A 319 15.31 -12.46 -4.41
N LEU A 320 15.26 -11.30 -3.72
CA LEU A 320 15.24 -9.99 -4.38
C LEU A 320 16.51 -9.73 -5.21
N LEU A 321 17.69 -10.08 -4.70
CA LEU A 321 18.95 -9.92 -5.44
C LEU A 321 19.05 -10.82 -6.67
N GLU A 322 18.38 -11.97 -6.61
CA GLU A 322 18.34 -12.95 -7.69
C GLU A 322 17.32 -12.61 -8.79
N LEU A 323 16.48 -11.59 -8.60
CA LEU A 323 15.54 -11.15 -9.64
C LEU A 323 16.27 -10.32 -10.72
N PRO A 324 15.97 -10.52 -12.02
CA PRO A 324 16.43 -9.65 -13.09
C PRO A 324 15.98 -8.22 -12.84
N VAL A 325 16.94 -7.30 -12.84
CA VAL A 325 16.64 -5.87 -12.72
C VAL A 325 15.96 -5.42 -14.01
N HIS A 326 14.90 -4.62 -13.89
CA HIS A 326 14.13 -4.04 -15.01
C HIS A 326 13.23 -4.99 -15.81
N ASP A 327 12.97 -6.20 -15.32
CA ASP A 327 11.93 -7.04 -15.93
C ASP A 327 10.53 -6.63 -15.42
N GLU A 328 9.76 -5.96 -16.28
CA GLU A 328 8.39 -5.51 -15.97
C GLU A 328 7.46 -6.67 -15.61
N GLN A 329 7.69 -7.87 -16.13
CA GLN A 329 6.87 -9.05 -15.82
C GLN A 329 7.07 -9.51 -14.37
N LEU A 330 8.24 -9.23 -13.80
CA LEU A 330 8.60 -9.60 -12.43
C LEU A 330 8.46 -8.45 -11.43
N ALA A 331 8.05 -7.26 -11.87
CA ALA A 331 7.81 -6.13 -10.97
C ALA A 331 6.80 -6.49 -9.87
N GLY A 332 5.75 -7.25 -10.20
CA GLY A 332 4.77 -7.76 -9.24
C GLY A 332 5.40 -8.68 -8.19
N VAL A 333 6.33 -9.55 -8.60
CA VAL A 333 7.07 -10.45 -7.70
C VAL A 333 7.97 -9.65 -6.76
N ALA A 334 8.78 -8.75 -7.31
CA ALA A 334 9.70 -7.90 -6.54
C ALA A 334 8.95 -7.06 -5.50
N ARG A 335 7.81 -6.45 -5.87
CA ARG A 335 6.95 -5.69 -4.95
C ARG A 335 6.43 -6.54 -3.79
N LYS A 336 5.98 -7.77 -4.05
CA LYS A 336 5.47 -8.68 -3.00
C LYS A 336 6.58 -9.17 -2.07
N LEU A 337 7.77 -9.46 -2.59
CA LEU A 337 8.93 -9.81 -1.76
C LEU A 337 9.43 -8.63 -0.92
N PHE A 338 9.48 -7.43 -1.51
CA PHE A 338 9.77 -6.18 -0.80
C PHE A 338 8.75 -5.94 0.32
N ALA A 339 7.47 -6.11 0.04
CA ALA A 339 6.40 -5.96 1.02
C ALA A 339 6.51 -6.99 2.16
N SER A 340 6.84 -8.24 1.82
CA SER A 340 7.09 -9.30 2.81
C SER A 340 8.24 -8.92 3.75
N CYS A 341 9.34 -8.36 3.22
CA CYS A 341 10.43 -7.84 4.03
C CYS A 341 9.97 -6.68 4.92
N GLY A 342 9.24 -5.72 4.35
CA GLY A 342 8.71 -4.55 5.07
C GLY A 342 7.81 -4.93 6.24
N ASN A 343 6.95 -5.94 6.06
CA ASN A 343 6.11 -6.50 7.13
C ASN A 343 6.97 -7.04 8.28
N ILE A 344 7.94 -7.92 7.98
CA ILE A 344 8.82 -8.51 9.00
C ILE A 344 9.60 -7.43 9.74
N TYR A 345 10.19 -6.46 9.03
CA TYR A 345 10.93 -5.35 9.65
C TYR A 345 10.07 -4.47 10.55
N SER A 346 8.76 -4.49 10.38
CA SER A 346 7.81 -3.67 11.15
C SER A 346 7.23 -4.41 12.35
N TRP A 347 7.50 -5.71 12.48
CA TRP A 347 7.07 -6.48 13.64
C TRP A 347 7.76 -5.99 14.91
N PRO A 348 7.01 -5.78 16.01
CA PRO A 348 7.59 -5.27 17.26
C PRO A 348 8.71 -6.14 17.85
N ALA A 349 8.70 -7.45 17.60
CA ALA A 349 9.69 -8.39 18.11
C ALA A 349 10.89 -8.59 17.17
N HIS A 350 10.82 -8.10 15.93
CA HIS A 350 11.91 -8.28 14.99
C HIS A 350 13.10 -7.38 15.36
N ASP A 351 14.27 -7.98 15.51
CA ASP A 351 15.50 -7.27 15.83
C ASP A 351 16.09 -6.62 14.56
N ASN A 352 15.68 -5.38 14.30
CA ASN A 352 16.21 -4.60 13.18
C ASN A 352 17.71 -4.27 13.32
N TRP A 353 18.33 -4.45 14.50
CA TRP A 353 19.76 -4.22 14.69
C TRP A 353 20.64 -5.33 14.10
N GLN A 354 20.07 -6.50 13.83
CA GLN A 354 20.78 -7.60 13.19
C GLN A 354 21.29 -7.21 11.81
N ASP A 355 22.48 -7.69 11.46
CA ASP A 355 23.14 -7.49 10.16
C ASP A 355 23.27 -6.02 9.72
N MET A 356 23.41 -5.09 10.67
CA MET A 356 23.46 -3.65 10.36
C MET A 356 24.52 -3.31 9.32
N GLU A 357 25.75 -3.81 9.45
CA GLU A 357 26.83 -3.49 8.51
C GLU A 357 26.50 -3.91 7.07
N ARG A 358 25.77 -5.02 6.91
CA ARG A 358 25.26 -5.45 5.61
C ARG A 358 24.19 -4.48 5.11
N LYS A 359 23.23 -4.11 5.94
CA LYS A 359 22.16 -3.15 5.58
C LYS A 359 22.73 -1.78 5.18
N VAL A 360 23.77 -1.30 5.84
CA VAL A 360 24.44 -0.03 5.47
C VAL A 360 25.14 -0.14 4.10
N ARG A 361 25.78 -1.28 3.81
CA ARG A 361 26.38 -1.54 2.49
C ARG A 361 25.30 -1.65 1.41
N ASP A 362 24.21 -2.35 1.69
CA ASP A 362 23.06 -2.46 0.78
C ASP A 362 22.46 -1.10 0.43
N LEU A 363 22.34 -0.21 1.41
CA LEU A 363 21.83 1.15 1.21
C LEU A 363 22.75 2.01 0.31
N ALA A 364 24.05 1.71 0.26
CA ALA A 364 25.02 2.46 -0.53
C ALA A 364 25.14 1.99 -1.99
N SER A 365 24.90 0.71 -2.27
CA SER A 365 25.17 0.14 -3.60
C SER A 365 24.25 -1.01 -4.02
N GLY A 366 23.12 -1.19 -3.35
CA GLY A 366 22.17 -2.26 -3.65
C GLY A 366 21.29 -1.98 -4.87
N GLN A 367 20.56 -3.01 -5.30
CA GLN A 367 19.43 -2.85 -6.22
C GLN A 367 18.25 -2.16 -5.51
N ASP A 368 17.37 -1.49 -6.25
CA ASP A 368 16.29 -0.64 -5.74
C ASP A 368 15.50 -1.24 -4.57
N ALA A 369 14.99 -2.47 -4.73
CA ALA A 369 14.20 -3.15 -3.71
C ALA A 369 15.02 -3.42 -2.44
N VAL A 370 16.29 -3.79 -2.59
CA VAL A 370 17.21 -4.12 -1.50
C VAL A 370 17.63 -2.85 -0.75
N VAL A 371 17.92 -1.76 -1.48
CA VAL A 371 18.16 -0.42 -0.91
C VAL A 371 16.96 0.01 -0.07
N ALA A 372 15.74 -0.14 -0.60
CA ALA A 372 14.53 0.22 0.11
C ALA A 372 14.28 -0.66 1.35
N CYS A 373 14.47 -1.97 1.25
CA CYS A 373 14.39 -2.89 2.40
C CYS A 373 15.37 -2.50 3.51
N ALA A 374 16.64 -2.23 3.15
CA ALA A 374 17.66 -1.83 4.10
C ALA A 374 17.32 -0.49 4.76
N ALA A 375 16.85 0.48 4.00
CA ALA A 375 16.41 1.77 4.50
C ALA A 375 15.24 1.65 5.48
N VAL A 376 14.22 0.83 5.15
CA VAL A 376 13.08 0.59 6.05
C VAL A 376 13.53 -0.06 7.35
N SER A 377 14.34 -1.12 7.28
CA SER A 377 14.87 -1.81 8.47
C SER A 377 15.69 -0.89 9.36
N LEU A 378 16.65 -0.15 8.79
CA LEU A 378 17.47 0.82 9.54
C LEU A 378 16.62 1.95 10.14
N GLY A 379 15.60 2.41 9.41
CA GLY A 379 14.63 3.39 9.92
C GLY A 379 13.86 2.88 11.13
N ASN A 380 13.53 1.58 11.18
CA ASN A 380 12.83 0.94 12.28
C ASN A 380 13.70 0.68 13.53
N CYS A 381 15.02 0.83 13.44
CA CYS A 381 15.90 0.85 14.64
C CYS A 381 15.64 2.07 15.54
N VAL A 382 15.08 3.15 14.99
CA VAL A 382 14.93 4.42 15.70
C VAL A 382 13.54 4.55 16.30
N SER A 383 13.49 4.35 17.61
CA SER A 383 12.31 4.52 18.47
C SER A 383 12.47 5.67 19.46
N SER A 384 13.62 6.35 19.50
CA SER A 384 13.94 7.42 20.45
C SER A 384 15.11 8.27 19.95
N PRO A 385 15.34 9.47 20.51
CA PRO A 385 16.58 10.24 20.25
C PRO A 385 17.85 9.45 20.60
N GLU A 386 17.81 8.62 21.65
CA GLU A 386 18.93 7.79 22.08
C GLU A 386 19.26 6.71 21.04
N THR A 387 18.25 5.98 20.56
CA THR A 387 18.44 4.97 19.51
C THR A 387 18.75 5.59 18.13
N GLN A 388 18.33 6.85 17.89
CA GLN A 388 18.78 7.62 16.73
C GLN A 388 20.30 7.88 16.79
N ALA A 389 20.81 8.32 17.95
CA ALA A 389 22.22 8.59 18.16
C ALA A 389 23.06 7.31 18.06
N GLU A 390 22.57 6.21 18.64
CA GLU A 390 23.20 4.89 18.53
C GLU A 390 23.26 4.42 17.08
N LEU A 391 22.16 4.53 16.31
CA LEU A 391 22.15 4.19 14.90
C LEU A 391 23.17 5.02 14.12
N ALA A 392 23.20 6.34 14.35
CA ALA A 392 24.15 7.24 13.69
C ALA A 392 25.62 6.85 13.98
N GLN A 393 25.93 6.51 15.24
CA GLN A 393 27.26 6.05 15.64
C GLN A 393 27.64 4.74 14.93
N ARG A 394 26.75 3.75 14.95
CA ARG A 394 27.04 2.43 14.36
C ARG A 394 27.14 2.49 12.83
N ILE A 395 26.30 3.28 12.17
CA ILE A 395 26.45 3.58 10.73
C ILE A 395 27.83 4.21 10.47
N GLY A 396 28.24 5.15 11.33
CA GLY A 396 29.53 5.85 11.24
C GLY A 396 30.77 4.94 11.26
N HIS A 397 30.67 3.72 11.79
CA HIS A 397 31.75 2.72 11.72
C HIS A 397 31.91 2.10 10.33
N VAL A 398 30.87 2.14 9.50
CA VAL A 398 30.88 1.59 8.12
C VAL A 398 31.03 2.71 7.09
N ALA A 399 30.23 3.78 7.23
CA ALA A 399 30.25 4.93 6.34
C ALA A 399 29.69 6.19 7.05
N PRO A 400 30.14 7.40 6.71
CA PRO A 400 29.57 8.62 7.27
C PRO A 400 28.05 8.70 7.02
N LEU A 401 27.25 8.95 8.06
CA LEU A 401 25.78 9.02 7.95
C LEU A 401 25.31 10.00 6.87
N ALA A 402 25.99 11.14 6.73
CA ALA A 402 25.71 12.12 5.69
C ALA A 402 25.91 11.56 4.27
N ALA A 403 26.96 10.75 4.05
CA ALA A 403 27.21 10.12 2.76
C ALA A 403 26.14 9.06 2.43
N VAL A 404 25.72 8.28 3.43
CA VAL A 404 24.62 7.31 3.29
C VAL A 404 23.31 8.01 2.93
N ALA A 405 22.97 9.09 3.64
CA ALA A 405 21.77 9.88 3.36
C ALA A 405 21.81 10.53 1.96
N GLN A 406 22.95 11.07 1.55
CA GLN A 406 23.13 11.63 0.21
C GLN A 406 23.01 10.55 -0.88
N GLY A 407 23.59 9.36 -0.65
CA GLY A 407 23.43 8.20 -1.52
C GLY A 407 21.97 7.86 -1.75
N LEU A 408 21.19 7.74 -0.66
CA LEU A 408 19.77 7.45 -0.73
C LEU A 408 18.97 8.52 -1.49
N VAL A 409 19.21 9.82 -1.24
CA VAL A 409 18.52 10.89 -1.98
C VAL A 409 18.90 10.89 -3.46
N ARG A 410 20.14 10.54 -3.80
CA ARG A 410 20.61 10.46 -5.19
C ARG A 410 20.15 9.19 -5.90
N HIS A 411 19.78 8.15 -5.16
CA HIS A 411 19.29 6.89 -5.70
C HIS A 411 18.07 7.12 -6.59
N ALA A 412 18.09 6.52 -7.78
CA ALA A 412 17.03 6.63 -8.76
C ALA A 412 16.19 5.35 -8.74
N PHE A 413 15.17 5.31 -7.89
CA PHE A 413 14.27 4.16 -7.86
C PHE A 413 13.41 4.12 -9.12
N HIS A 414 13.37 2.95 -9.76
CA HIS A 414 12.59 2.69 -10.96
C HIS A 414 11.11 2.43 -10.64
N ASP A 415 10.84 2.00 -9.41
CA ASP A 415 9.49 1.76 -8.91
C ASP A 415 9.14 2.75 -7.78
N VAL A 416 7.96 3.35 -7.86
CA VAL A 416 7.48 4.31 -6.86
C VAL A 416 7.38 3.67 -5.47
N VAL A 417 7.06 2.38 -5.36
CA VAL A 417 6.92 1.74 -4.03
C VAL A 417 8.21 1.77 -3.20
N TYR A 418 9.37 1.79 -3.87
CA TYR A 418 10.67 1.79 -3.20
C TYR A 418 11.03 3.16 -2.59
N TYR A 419 10.28 4.22 -2.90
CA TYR A 419 10.41 5.51 -2.19
C TYR A 419 9.96 5.43 -0.72
N GLN A 420 9.37 4.33 -0.27
CA GLN A 420 9.24 4.04 1.16
C GLN A 420 10.60 4.04 1.89
N ALA A 421 11.72 3.91 1.17
CA ALA A 421 13.07 4.08 1.70
C ALA A 421 13.28 5.41 2.44
N TYR A 422 12.52 6.47 2.11
CA TYR A 422 12.55 7.75 2.84
C TYR A 422 12.14 7.63 4.32
N HIS A 423 11.55 6.50 4.74
CA HIS A 423 11.37 6.15 6.15
C HIS A 423 12.68 6.22 6.96
N PHE A 424 13.81 5.82 6.36
CA PHE A 424 15.12 5.99 6.99
C PHE A 424 15.38 7.44 7.37
N LEU A 425 15.19 8.39 6.45
CA LEU A 425 15.44 9.81 6.69
C LEU A 425 14.40 10.42 7.65
N ASN A 426 13.16 9.93 7.62
CA ASN A 426 12.15 10.33 8.60
C ASN A 426 12.59 10.08 10.05
N ASN A 427 13.37 9.04 10.30
CA ASN A 427 13.75 8.67 11.64
C ASN A 427 15.22 8.99 11.96
N ALA A 428 16.17 8.73 11.06
CA ALA A 428 17.61 8.89 11.28
C ALA A 428 18.14 10.32 10.99
N MET A 429 17.40 11.18 10.30
CA MET A 429 17.91 12.51 9.91
C MET A 429 18.15 13.43 11.12
N THR A 430 19.37 13.98 11.19
CA THR A 430 19.82 15.02 12.10
C THR A 430 19.89 16.38 11.39
N ARG A 431 20.16 17.46 12.14
CA ARG A 431 20.34 18.80 11.57
C ARG A 431 21.48 18.86 10.54
N ASP A 432 22.62 18.25 10.85
CA ASP A 432 23.79 18.26 9.95
C ASP A 432 23.52 17.46 8.67
N VAL A 433 22.85 16.32 8.79
CA VAL A 433 22.41 15.54 7.62
C VAL A 433 21.44 16.37 6.77
N ALA A 434 20.43 17.00 7.38
CA ALA A 434 19.44 17.81 6.65
C ALA A 434 20.10 18.98 5.89
N ARG A 435 21.03 19.71 6.52
CA ARG A 435 21.82 20.77 5.87
C ARG A 435 22.67 20.22 4.72
N GLY A 436 23.32 19.07 4.91
CA GLY A 436 24.11 18.40 3.88
C GLY A 436 23.29 17.80 2.74
N LEU A 437 21.98 17.59 2.93
CA LEU A 437 21.05 17.19 1.88
C LEU A 437 20.58 18.40 1.06
N LEU A 438 20.30 19.54 1.71
CA LEU A 438 19.78 20.76 1.07
C LEU A 438 20.89 21.60 0.41
N VAL A 439 21.57 21.01 -0.58
CA VAL A 439 22.66 21.64 -1.35
C VAL A 439 22.44 21.47 -2.84
N GLU A 440 22.97 22.40 -3.65
CA GLU A 440 22.77 22.46 -5.11
C GLU A 440 23.08 21.12 -5.81
N ALA A 441 24.14 20.43 -5.35
CA ALA A 441 24.56 19.13 -5.88
C ALA A 441 23.47 18.03 -5.78
N ASN A 442 22.44 18.22 -4.96
CA ASN A 442 21.33 17.28 -4.81
C ASN A 442 20.03 17.76 -5.50
N ALA A 443 19.99 18.97 -6.05
CA ALA A 443 18.77 19.59 -6.57
C ALA A 443 18.12 18.78 -7.69
N ARG A 444 18.93 18.24 -8.62
CA ARG A 444 18.43 17.40 -9.71
C ARG A 444 17.80 16.10 -9.22
N ALA A 445 18.44 15.43 -8.25
CA ALA A 445 17.92 14.19 -7.68
C ALA A 445 16.64 14.46 -6.89
N PHE A 446 16.62 15.54 -6.11
CA PHE A 446 15.45 16.00 -5.38
C PHE A 446 14.25 16.26 -6.29
N TYR A 447 14.45 17.00 -7.39
CA TYR A 447 13.41 17.28 -8.38
C TYR A 447 12.84 15.98 -8.98
N ARG A 448 13.73 15.08 -9.45
CA ARG A 448 13.33 13.78 -10.01
C ARG A 448 12.48 12.98 -9.02
N ASN A 449 12.94 12.85 -7.78
CA ASN A 449 12.29 12.06 -6.75
C ASN A 449 10.92 12.66 -6.38
N THR A 450 10.86 14.00 -6.25
CA THR A 450 9.60 14.72 -6.01
C THR A 450 8.61 14.50 -7.14
N LYS A 451 9.07 14.60 -8.40
CA LYS A 451 8.23 14.38 -9.58
C LYS A 451 7.62 12.98 -9.59
N VAL A 452 8.44 11.94 -9.42
CA VAL A 452 7.99 10.53 -9.41
C VAL A 452 6.91 10.31 -8.34
N VAL A 453 7.15 10.79 -7.11
CA VAL A 453 6.21 10.61 -6.00
C VAL A 453 4.92 11.40 -6.22
N VAL A 454 5.00 12.65 -6.66
CA VAL A 454 3.82 13.50 -6.90
C VAL A 454 2.96 12.95 -8.04
N ASP A 455 3.58 12.54 -9.16
CA ASP A 455 2.87 11.97 -10.32
C ASP A 455 2.09 10.70 -9.97
N ASN A 456 2.55 9.96 -8.96
CA ASN A 456 1.99 8.69 -8.53
C ASN A 456 1.19 8.77 -7.22
N PHE A 457 1.01 9.97 -6.66
CA PHE A 457 0.41 10.16 -5.33
C PHE A 457 -1.02 9.59 -5.24
N ALA A 458 -1.82 9.75 -6.31
CA ALA A 458 -3.19 9.25 -6.35
C ALA A 458 -3.28 7.70 -6.30
N TYR A 459 -2.22 7.01 -6.73
CA TYR A 459 -2.18 5.54 -6.78
C TYR A 459 -1.47 4.94 -5.56
N TYR A 460 -0.49 5.65 -4.99
CA TYR A 460 0.33 5.21 -3.85
C TYR A 460 0.41 6.29 -2.75
N PRO A 461 -0.72 6.65 -2.14
CA PRO A 461 -0.77 7.74 -1.15
C PRO A 461 0.11 7.48 0.07
N GLU A 462 0.28 6.22 0.49
CA GLU A 462 1.15 5.83 1.60
C GLU A 462 2.62 6.17 1.34
N VAL A 463 3.11 5.96 0.12
CA VAL A 463 4.47 6.35 -0.30
C VAL A 463 4.59 7.88 -0.29
N GLY A 464 3.57 8.54 -0.85
CA GLY A 464 3.46 10.00 -0.84
C GLY A 464 3.56 10.59 0.56
N HIS A 465 2.82 10.03 1.53
CA HIS A 465 2.85 10.49 2.91
C HIS A 465 4.20 10.28 3.60
N VAL A 466 4.88 9.16 3.34
CA VAL A 466 6.26 8.93 3.83
C VAL A 466 7.20 10.00 3.27
N TYR A 467 7.08 10.33 1.99
CA TYR A 467 7.90 11.36 1.35
C TYR A 467 7.59 12.76 1.88
N LEU A 468 6.32 13.13 2.03
CA LEU A 468 5.91 14.43 2.60
C LEU A 468 6.38 14.59 4.04
N LYS A 469 6.35 13.52 4.86
CA LYS A 469 6.95 13.53 6.21
C LYS A 469 8.44 13.85 6.15
N PHE A 470 9.16 13.32 5.15
CA PHE A 470 10.58 13.60 4.95
C PHE A 470 10.77 15.07 4.58
N LEU A 471 9.99 15.61 3.66
CA LEU A 471 10.07 17.02 3.25
C LEU A 471 9.83 17.97 4.43
N ARG A 472 8.82 17.71 5.27
CA ARG A 472 8.59 18.50 6.48
C ARG A 472 9.83 18.51 7.37
N LYS A 473 10.36 17.33 7.68
CA LYS A 473 11.54 17.19 8.55
C LYS A 473 12.78 17.87 7.92
N LEU A 474 12.95 17.78 6.60
CA LEU A 474 14.04 18.41 5.87
C LEU A 474 13.97 19.93 6.00
N VAL A 475 12.81 20.54 5.72
CA VAL A 475 12.63 22.00 5.80
C VAL A 475 12.79 22.49 7.24
N THR A 476 12.22 21.78 8.22
CA THR A 476 12.37 22.14 9.63
C THR A 476 13.84 22.11 10.07
N LEU A 477 14.54 21.00 9.83
CA LEU A 477 15.91 20.84 10.32
C LEU A 477 16.95 21.64 9.52
N ALA A 478 16.83 21.69 8.20
CA ALA A 478 17.82 22.37 7.35
C ALA A 478 17.62 23.89 7.34
N CYS A 479 16.37 24.36 7.30
CA CYS A 479 16.07 25.77 7.05
C CYS A 479 15.61 26.53 8.28
N LEU A 480 14.65 26.00 9.06
CA LEU A 480 14.07 26.72 10.21
C LEU A 480 14.95 26.65 11.45
N GLU A 481 15.50 25.47 11.74
CA GLU A 481 16.46 25.27 12.82
C GLU A 481 17.91 25.42 12.36
N GLY A 482 18.13 25.30 11.06
CA GLY A 482 19.41 25.51 10.41
C GLY A 482 19.47 26.87 9.71
N ASP A 483 20.42 26.99 8.81
CA ASP A 483 20.69 28.20 8.01
C ASP A 483 20.81 27.84 6.52
N ALA A 484 20.22 26.73 6.08
CA ALA A 484 20.22 26.30 4.68
C ALA A 484 19.20 27.10 3.86
N ASP A 485 19.49 27.31 2.57
CA ASP A 485 18.64 28.13 1.71
C ASP A 485 17.49 27.28 1.16
N PRO A 486 16.23 27.55 1.54
CA PRO A 486 15.09 26.78 1.04
C PRO A 486 14.95 26.88 -0.48
N MET A 487 15.50 27.89 -1.14
CA MET A 487 15.33 28.09 -2.58
C MET A 487 16.26 27.22 -3.45
N VAL A 488 17.23 26.51 -2.87
CA VAL A 488 18.12 25.58 -3.59
C VAL A 488 17.34 24.54 -4.40
N PHE A 489 16.16 24.13 -3.93
CA PHE A 489 15.30 23.14 -4.60
C PHE A 489 14.05 23.75 -5.25
N GLU A 490 14.11 25.01 -5.70
CA GLU A 490 12.96 25.77 -6.24
C GLU A 490 12.12 24.96 -7.25
N ALA A 491 12.75 24.30 -8.23
CA ALA A 491 12.04 23.50 -9.22
C ALA A 491 11.26 22.32 -8.62
N GLY A 492 11.82 21.66 -7.59
CA GLY A 492 11.15 20.57 -6.89
C GLY A 492 9.96 21.08 -6.07
N TRP A 493 10.11 22.23 -5.42
CA TRP A 493 9.02 22.88 -4.70
C TRP A 493 7.89 23.35 -5.63
N GLN A 494 8.21 23.88 -6.81
CA GLN A 494 7.21 24.25 -7.82
C GLN A 494 6.37 23.05 -8.24
N TYR A 495 7.00 21.89 -8.39
CA TYR A 495 6.29 20.65 -8.71
C TYR A 495 5.37 20.22 -7.57
N LEU A 496 5.86 20.30 -6.32
CA LEU A 496 5.06 19.95 -5.15
C LEU A 496 3.81 20.82 -5.00
N LEU A 497 3.86 22.09 -5.40
CA LEU A 497 2.71 23.00 -5.34
C LEU A 497 1.53 22.56 -6.24
N GLN A 498 1.77 21.66 -7.20
CA GLN A 498 0.71 21.07 -8.01
C GLN A 498 -0.06 19.96 -7.28
N CYS A 499 0.47 19.48 -6.14
CA CYS A 499 -0.14 18.44 -5.31
C CYS A 499 -0.83 19.04 -4.08
N ASP A 500 -2.16 18.99 -4.05
CA ASP A 500 -3.00 19.63 -3.02
C ASP A 500 -3.03 18.88 -1.66
N ALA A 501 -2.28 17.78 -1.52
CA ALA A 501 -2.59 16.78 -0.48
C ALA A 501 -2.04 17.07 0.93
N SER A 502 -1.17 18.05 1.16
CA SER A 502 -0.62 18.26 2.51
C SER A 502 -0.55 19.68 3.03
N GLY A 503 -0.38 20.72 2.20
CA GLY A 503 -0.26 22.13 2.64
C GLY A 503 0.88 22.46 3.62
N GLU A 504 1.22 21.60 4.56
CA GLU A 504 2.13 21.82 5.67
C GLU A 504 3.57 22.04 5.19
N VAL A 505 4.04 21.28 4.20
CA VAL A 505 5.37 21.52 3.61
C VAL A 505 5.43 22.91 2.99
N VAL A 506 4.38 23.33 2.28
CA VAL A 506 4.25 24.67 1.66
C VAL A 506 4.30 25.76 2.73
N LEU A 507 3.59 25.57 3.85
CA LEU A 507 3.58 26.52 4.96
C LEU A 507 4.93 26.61 5.67
N LEU A 508 5.64 25.49 5.85
CA LEU A 508 7.00 25.47 6.40
C LEU A 508 7.99 26.14 5.46
N LEU A 509 7.87 25.92 4.14
CA LEU A 509 8.68 26.59 3.13
C LEU A 509 8.45 28.10 3.13
N LEU A 510 7.21 28.57 3.28
CA LEU A 510 6.91 30.00 3.41
C LEU A 510 7.61 30.61 4.63
N GLN A 511 7.55 29.93 5.78
CA GLN A 511 8.22 30.39 7.00
C GLN A 511 9.74 30.45 6.81
N ALA A 512 10.33 29.40 6.23
CA ALA A 512 11.77 29.33 5.97
C ALA A 512 12.22 30.42 4.99
N ALA A 513 11.47 30.63 3.92
CA ALA A 513 11.76 31.66 2.93
C ALA A 513 11.63 33.07 3.53
N ALA A 514 10.65 33.30 4.40
CA ALA A 514 10.46 34.58 5.08
C ALA A 514 11.61 34.96 6.01
N GLN A 515 12.21 33.98 6.70
CA GLN A 515 13.33 34.24 7.62
C GLN A 515 14.61 34.67 6.90
N ARG A 516 14.76 34.34 5.60
CA ARG A 516 15.89 34.78 4.78
C ARG A 516 15.55 36.08 4.06
N ARG A 517 15.99 37.21 4.62
CA ARG A 517 15.94 38.51 3.94
C ARG A 517 16.81 38.45 2.68
N GLY A 518 16.21 38.37 1.49
CA GLY A 518 16.99 38.45 0.24
C GLY A 518 16.41 37.83 -1.03
N ALA A 519 15.38 36.98 -0.96
CA ALA A 519 14.88 36.29 -2.17
C ALA A 519 13.49 36.79 -2.57
N LYS A 520 13.39 37.85 -3.38
CA LYS A 520 12.14 38.22 -4.07
C LYS A 520 11.83 37.22 -5.19
N SER A 521 11.70 35.93 -4.87
CA SER A 521 11.45 34.89 -5.87
C SER A 521 9.95 34.80 -6.17
N ALA A 522 9.62 34.47 -7.42
CA ALA A 522 8.25 34.15 -7.83
C ALA A 522 7.65 33.02 -6.95
N MET A 523 8.51 32.13 -6.44
CA MET A 523 8.14 31.11 -5.47
C MET A 523 7.53 31.70 -4.19
N GLN A 524 8.12 32.73 -3.57
CA GLN A 524 7.55 33.30 -2.34
C GLN A 524 6.13 33.84 -2.55
N LYS A 525 5.88 34.47 -3.71
CA LYS A 525 4.54 34.91 -4.12
C LYS A 525 3.57 33.73 -4.21
N GLN A 526 3.99 32.63 -4.83
CA GLN A 526 3.17 31.42 -4.96
C GLN A 526 2.89 30.77 -3.60
N LEU A 527 3.91 30.58 -2.76
CA LEU A 527 3.79 30.03 -1.41
C LEU A 527 2.81 30.85 -0.56
N LEU A 528 2.91 32.18 -0.63
CA LEU A 528 2.01 33.08 0.08
C LEU A 528 0.58 32.99 -0.46
N GLY A 529 0.39 32.94 -1.78
CA GLY A 529 -0.91 32.72 -2.40
C GLY A 529 -1.57 31.41 -1.92
N CYS A 530 -0.81 30.32 -1.87
CA CYS A 530 -1.29 29.03 -1.34
C CYS A 530 -1.64 29.12 0.16
N ALA A 531 -0.87 29.87 0.95
CA ALA A 531 -1.16 30.07 2.38
C ALA A 531 -2.46 30.87 2.59
N LEU A 532 -2.66 31.93 1.79
CA LEU A 532 -3.82 32.81 1.83
C LEU A 532 -5.10 32.21 1.23
N GLY A 533 -4.98 31.20 0.37
CA GLY A 533 -6.13 30.44 -0.12
C GLY A 533 -6.75 29.60 1.00
N LEU A 534 -8.02 29.80 1.29
CA LEU A 534 -8.81 28.96 2.18
C LEU A 534 -9.82 28.17 1.36
N GLY A 535 -9.82 26.84 1.52
CA GLY A 535 -10.85 25.98 0.93
C GLY A 535 -12.20 26.19 1.61
N ALA A 536 -13.27 25.60 1.05
CA ALA A 536 -14.62 25.70 1.60
C ALA A 536 -14.74 25.14 3.03
N SER A 537 -13.85 24.22 3.42
CA SER A 537 -13.68 23.75 4.79
C SER A 537 -12.20 23.52 5.08
N VAL A 538 -11.72 24.01 6.23
CA VAL A 538 -10.34 23.83 6.70
C VAL A 538 -10.40 23.50 8.19
N ASP A 539 -9.73 22.43 8.61
CA ASP A 539 -9.67 22.08 10.02
C ASP A 539 -8.84 23.11 10.82
N ILE A 540 -9.12 23.25 12.12
CA ILE A 540 -8.50 24.27 12.98
C ILE A 540 -6.96 24.14 13.00
N ARG A 541 -6.42 22.92 12.92
CA ARG A 541 -4.97 22.72 12.97
C ARG A 541 -4.32 23.29 11.71
N THR A 542 -4.86 22.98 10.53
CA THR A 542 -4.39 23.56 9.26
C THR A 542 -4.54 25.08 9.26
N LEU A 543 -5.63 25.61 9.82
CA LEU A 543 -5.86 27.04 9.95
C LEU A 543 -4.80 27.72 10.82
N LEU A 544 -4.47 27.15 11.98
CA LEU A 544 -3.41 27.62 12.87
C LEU A 544 -2.04 27.61 12.19
N GLN A 545 -1.74 26.59 11.38
CA GLN A 545 -0.50 26.54 10.61
C GLN A 545 -0.44 27.64 9.54
N LYS A 546 -1.55 27.90 8.82
CA LYS A 546 -1.66 29.00 7.86
C LYS A 546 -1.44 30.34 8.52
N ILE A 547 -2.14 30.59 9.64
CA ILE A 547 -1.98 31.81 10.44
C ILE A 547 -0.52 32.01 10.84
N THR A 548 0.13 30.96 11.36
CA THR A 548 1.52 31.03 11.80
C THR A 548 2.45 31.39 10.64
N ALA A 549 2.29 30.74 9.48
CA ALA A 549 3.13 30.99 8.32
C ALA A 549 2.97 32.42 7.79
N ILE A 550 1.73 32.91 7.68
CA ILE A 550 1.45 34.28 7.22
C ILE A 550 1.97 35.31 8.25
N CYS A 551 1.80 35.06 9.55
CA CYS A 551 2.36 35.90 10.61
C CYS A 551 3.88 36.04 10.47
N VAL A 552 4.59 34.92 10.34
CA VAL A 552 6.05 34.92 10.17
C VAL A 552 6.44 35.70 8.92
N PHE A 553 5.71 35.52 7.82
CA PHE A 553 5.94 36.28 6.59
C PHE A 553 5.78 37.80 6.79
N LEU A 554 4.65 38.25 7.34
CA LEU A 554 4.36 39.67 7.56
C LEU A 554 5.26 40.33 8.61
N GLN A 555 5.86 39.55 9.52
CA GLN A 555 6.81 40.07 10.50
C GLN A 555 8.21 40.25 9.91
N ASN A 556 8.57 39.47 8.90
CA ASN A 556 9.89 39.52 8.28
C ASN A 556 9.95 40.39 7.02
N HIS A 557 8.81 40.64 6.36
CA HIS A 557 8.71 41.48 5.17
C HIS A 557 7.83 42.69 5.39
N GLY A 558 8.35 43.89 5.17
CA GLY A 558 7.57 45.13 5.18
C GLY A 558 6.64 45.24 3.97
N ALA A 559 5.60 46.07 4.06
CA ALA A 559 4.62 46.20 2.97
C ALA A 559 5.23 46.71 1.66
N ASP A 560 6.28 47.53 1.70
CA ASP A 560 7.03 47.94 0.50
C ASP A 560 7.76 46.77 -0.17
N GLU A 561 8.26 45.82 0.61
CA GLU A 561 8.92 44.61 0.08
C GLU A 561 7.90 43.68 -0.56
N ILE A 562 6.74 43.51 0.07
CA ILE A 562 5.61 42.72 -0.47
C ILE A 562 5.07 43.40 -1.74
N ARG A 563 4.92 44.72 -1.73
CA ARG A 563 4.56 45.51 -2.93
C ARG A 563 5.60 45.34 -4.04
N GLY A 564 6.88 45.28 -3.68
CA GLY A 564 7.96 44.99 -4.62
C GLY A 564 7.88 43.57 -5.22
N MET A 565 7.38 42.58 -4.46
CA MET A 565 7.21 41.20 -4.91
C MET A 565 6.02 41.04 -5.87
N TYR A 566 4.90 41.71 -5.59
CA TYR A 566 3.68 41.62 -6.42
C TYR A 566 3.62 42.67 -7.55
N GLY A 567 4.48 43.69 -7.51
CA GLY A 567 4.30 44.92 -8.29
C GLY A 567 3.22 45.82 -7.68
N ALA A 568 3.16 47.09 -8.10
CA ALA A 568 2.19 48.04 -7.56
C ALA A 568 0.74 47.59 -7.80
N ASP A 569 0.44 47.16 -9.02
CA ASP A 569 -0.90 46.72 -9.40
C ASP A 569 -1.26 45.40 -8.72
N GLY A 570 -0.40 44.38 -8.83
CA GLY A 570 -0.63 43.06 -8.21
C GLY A 570 -0.73 43.12 -6.68
N PHE A 571 -0.06 44.07 -6.04
CA PHE A 571 -0.21 44.27 -4.59
C PHE A 571 -1.65 44.69 -4.23
N ALA A 572 -2.21 45.63 -5.01
CA ALA A 572 -3.56 46.15 -4.78
C ALA A 572 -4.66 45.22 -5.29
N SER A 573 -4.44 44.53 -6.42
CA SER A 573 -5.44 43.70 -7.10
C SER A 573 -5.40 42.21 -6.73
N GLU A 574 -4.28 41.68 -6.24
CA GLU A 574 -4.13 40.27 -5.88
C GLU A 574 -3.89 40.08 -4.38
N PHE A 575 -2.80 40.66 -3.84
CA PHE A 575 -2.37 40.39 -2.46
C PHE A 575 -3.36 40.93 -1.41
N LEU A 576 -3.69 42.23 -1.47
CA LEU A 576 -4.59 42.84 -0.48
C LEU A 576 -5.99 42.19 -0.47
N PRO A 577 -6.63 41.90 -1.63
CA PRO A 577 -7.89 41.18 -1.66
C PRO A 577 -7.81 39.76 -1.07
N GLN A 578 -6.75 39.00 -1.37
CA GLN A 578 -6.56 37.66 -0.80
C GLN A 578 -6.37 37.70 0.72
N LEU A 579 -5.55 38.63 1.21
CA LEU A 579 -5.36 38.83 2.66
C LEU A 579 -6.65 39.27 3.34
N HIS A 580 -7.43 40.17 2.72
CA HIS A 580 -8.71 40.59 3.25
C HIS A 580 -9.70 39.43 3.33
N ALA A 581 -9.82 38.63 2.26
CA ALA A 581 -10.68 37.46 2.22
C ALA A 581 -10.29 36.44 3.29
N PHE A 582 -9.00 36.18 3.46
CA PHE A 582 -8.48 35.29 4.50
C PHE A 582 -8.86 35.77 5.91
N LEU A 583 -8.64 37.05 6.22
CA LEU A 583 -9.00 37.62 7.52
C LEU A 583 -10.51 37.63 7.78
N ARG A 584 -11.33 37.87 6.75
CA ARG A 584 -12.79 37.80 6.86
C ARG A 584 -13.28 36.39 7.17
N GLN A 585 -12.77 35.40 6.45
CA GLN A 585 -13.13 34.01 6.73
C GLN A 585 -12.65 33.56 8.12
N LEU A 586 -11.51 34.06 8.60
CA LEU A 586 -11.10 33.87 9.99
C LEU A 586 -12.06 34.54 10.99
N GLU A 587 -12.49 35.77 10.72
CA GLU A 587 -13.49 36.48 11.53
C GLU A 587 -14.78 35.65 11.62
N ASP A 588 -15.30 35.16 10.49
CA ASP A 588 -16.50 34.34 10.41
C ASP A 588 -16.34 32.96 11.11
N ALA A 589 -15.17 32.31 10.98
CA ALA A 589 -14.89 31.05 11.65
C ALA A 589 -14.83 31.19 13.18
N LEU A 590 -14.38 32.35 13.67
CA LEU A 590 -14.42 32.67 15.11
C LEU A 590 -15.85 32.89 15.60
N ASP A 591 -16.73 33.49 14.78
CA ASP A 591 -18.15 33.67 15.08
C ASP A 591 -18.93 32.36 15.20
N GLN A 592 -18.65 31.40 14.31
CA GLN A 592 -19.38 30.13 14.26
C GLN A 592 -18.99 29.16 15.37
N ALA A 593 -17.78 29.29 15.92
CA ALA A 593 -17.26 28.39 16.94
C ALA A 593 -17.79 28.67 18.36
N ASP A 594 -18.44 29.82 18.59
CA ASP A 594 -19.12 30.15 19.86
C ASP A 594 -20.33 29.22 20.17
N GLY A 595 -20.77 28.40 19.20
CA GLY A 595 -21.94 27.50 19.34
C GLY A 595 -21.67 25.99 19.19
N ALA A 596 -20.43 25.55 18.93
CA ALA A 596 -20.11 24.14 18.65
C ALA A 596 -19.36 23.48 19.81
N GLU A 597 -19.58 22.18 20.06
CA GLU A 597 -18.86 21.34 21.05
C GLU A 597 -17.36 21.11 20.72
N GLN A 598 -16.68 22.08 20.11
CA GLN A 598 -15.25 22.01 19.90
C GLN A 598 -14.49 22.25 21.22
N SER A 599 -13.32 21.62 21.36
CA SER A 599 -12.47 21.80 22.54
C SER A 599 -12.18 23.29 22.79
N ALA A 600 -12.64 23.83 23.92
CA ALA A 600 -12.45 25.24 24.30
C ALA A 600 -10.97 25.69 24.21
N ALA A 601 -10.02 24.76 24.42
CA ALA A 601 -8.60 25.02 24.26
C ALA A 601 -8.17 25.27 22.81
N ALA A 602 -8.71 24.50 21.84
CA ALA A 602 -8.41 24.68 20.43
C ALA A 602 -8.99 26.00 19.90
N HIS A 603 -10.21 26.34 20.33
CA HIS A 603 -10.83 27.62 20.00
C HIS A 603 -10.06 28.80 20.61
N GLY A 604 -9.67 28.72 21.89
CA GLY A 604 -8.84 29.74 22.53
C GLY A 604 -7.48 29.95 21.83
N ALA A 605 -6.85 28.87 21.35
CA ALA A 605 -5.64 28.97 20.53
C ALA A 605 -5.92 29.69 19.20
N LEU A 606 -7.03 29.39 18.53
CA LEU A 606 -7.42 30.04 17.28
C LEU A 606 -7.66 31.54 17.48
N CYS A 607 -8.45 31.94 18.48
CA CYS A 607 -8.69 33.35 18.83
C CYS A 607 -7.38 34.13 19.02
N ASN A 608 -6.47 33.57 19.83
CA ASN A 608 -5.19 34.20 20.12
C ASN A 608 -4.32 34.34 18.87
N ASN A 609 -4.17 33.29 18.07
CA ASN A 609 -3.34 33.32 16.87
C ASN A 609 -3.92 34.24 15.78
N SER A 610 -5.24 34.22 15.58
CA SER A 610 -5.94 35.12 14.65
C SER A 610 -5.75 36.59 15.04
N ARG A 611 -5.77 36.91 16.34
CA ARG A 611 -5.46 38.26 16.84
C ARG A 611 -4.01 38.66 16.53
N TYR A 612 -3.05 37.76 16.73
CA TYR A 612 -1.65 38.04 16.40
C TYR A 612 -1.46 38.33 14.91
N LEU A 613 -2.14 37.58 14.03
CA LEU A 613 -2.13 37.84 12.61
C LEU A 613 -2.74 39.20 12.26
N ALA A 614 -3.90 39.52 12.82
CA ALA A 614 -4.54 40.80 12.62
C ALA A 614 -3.63 41.96 13.04
N LEU A 615 -2.95 41.85 14.19
CA LEU A 615 -1.96 42.84 14.63
C LEU A 615 -0.76 42.94 13.68
N ALA A 616 -0.26 41.82 13.17
CA ALA A 616 0.84 41.80 12.20
C ALA A 616 0.43 42.49 10.89
N ALA A 617 -0.74 42.13 10.34
CA ALA A 617 -1.29 42.74 9.13
C ALA A 617 -1.51 44.24 9.30
N GLN A 618 -2.13 44.67 10.40
CA GLN A 618 -2.36 46.08 10.69
C GLN A 618 -1.05 46.86 10.78
N ARG A 619 -0.06 46.37 11.55
CA ARG A 619 1.25 47.04 11.69
C ARG A 619 1.99 47.14 10.36
N ASN A 620 1.91 46.08 9.56
CA ASN A 620 2.60 46.01 8.27
C ASN A 620 1.99 47.02 7.26
N LEU A 621 0.66 47.09 7.21
CA LEU A 621 -0.06 47.88 6.20
C LEU A 621 -0.38 49.32 6.62
N GLN A 622 -0.23 49.69 7.89
CA GLN A 622 -0.58 51.03 8.37
C GLN A 622 0.20 52.15 7.66
N ALA A 623 1.47 51.90 7.32
CA ALA A 623 2.28 52.85 6.55
C ALA A 623 1.85 52.98 5.08
N MET A 624 1.08 52.00 4.57
CA MET A 624 0.63 51.90 3.18
C MET A 624 -0.79 52.39 2.93
N LEU A 625 -1.48 52.90 3.95
CA LEU A 625 -2.83 53.45 3.79
C LEU A 625 -2.88 54.59 2.75
N PRO A 626 -1.96 55.58 2.74
CA PRO A 626 -1.98 56.63 1.71
C PRO A 626 -1.70 56.11 0.28
N PRO A 627 -0.67 55.27 0.02
CA PRO A 627 -0.32 54.86 -1.35
C PRO A 627 -1.05 53.62 -1.90
N ALA A 628 -1.81 52.88 -1.09
CA ALA A 628 -2.55 51.68 -1.53
C ALA A 628 -4.08 51.86 -1.53
N GLY A 629 -4.61 52.96 -0.97
CA GLY A 629 -6.01 53.34 -1.07
C GLY A 629 -6.99 52.39 -0.35
N SER A 630 -8.20 52.26 -0.90
CA SER A 630 -9.34 51.54 -0.31
C SER A 630 -9.06 50.06 0.07
N PRO A 631 -8.35 49.26 -0.75
CA PRO A 631 -8.07 47.85 -0.39
C PRO A 631 -7.25 47.68 0.90
N ALA A 632 -6.25 48.53 1.12
CA ALA A 632 -5.42 48.45 2.34
C ALA A 632 -6.21 48.88 3.58
N LEU A 633 -7.10 49.86 3.43
CA LEU A 633 -8.02 50.29 4.48
C LEU A 633 -8.95 49.14 4.90
N ALA A 634 -9.54 48.42 3.94
CA ALA A 634 -10.43 47.28 4.22
C ALA A 634 -9.74 46.16 5.03
N VAL A 635 -8.48 45.84 4.69
CA VAL A 635 -7.68 44.88 5.47
C VAL A 635 -7.44 45.38 6.90
N CYS A 636 -7.05 46.65 7.05
CA CYS A 636 -6.77 47.26 8.36
C CYS A 636 -8.03 47.35 9.25
N GLU A 637 -9.19 47.66 8.67
CA GLU A 637 -10.47 47.71 9.39
C GLU A 637 -10.88 46.32 9.90
N THR A 638 -10.76 45.29 9.05
CA THR A 638 -11.03 43.91 9.46
C THR A 638 -10.08 43.44 10.54
N ALA A 639 -8.79 43.70 10.39
CA ALA A 639 -7.80 43.42 11.42
C ALA A 639 -8.12 44.15 12.75
N ALA A 640 -8.51 45.43 12.69
CA ALA A 640 -8.86 46.19 13.88
C ALA A 640 -10.08 45.62 14.64
N ARG A 641 -11.11 45.14 13.92
CA ARG A 641 -12.27 44.46 14.54
C ARG A 641 -11.86 43.17 15.24
N MET A 642 -11.08 42.32 14.57
CA MET A 642 -10.58 41.06 15.15
C MET A 642 -9.75 41.33 16.43
N VAL A 643 -8.93 42.38 16.44
CA VAL A 643 -8.14 42.76 17.63
C VAL A 643 -9.00 43.31 18.77
N ALA A 644 -10.03 44.09 18.45
CA ALA A 644 -10.94 44.67 19.43
C ALA A 644 -11.81 43.60 20.11
N ARG A 645 -12.25 42.59 19.34
CA ARG A 645 -13.08 41.50 19.83
C ARG A 645 -12.38 40.67 20.90
N ALA A 646 -11.11 40.33 20.70
CA ALA A 646 -10.32 39.52 21.64
C ALA A 646 -9.95 40.23 22.97
N LYS A 647 -10.41 41.47 23.20
CA LYS A 647 -10.31 42.16 24.50
C LYS A 647 -11.58 42.02 25.36
N ARG A 648 -12.68 41.57 24.76
CA ARG A 648 -13.90 41.16 25.44
C ARG A 648 -13.77 39.68 25.77
#